data_AF-A0A834F1D9-F1
#
_entry.id   AF-A0A834F1D9-F1
#
_cell.length_a   1.000
_cell.length_b   1.000
_cell.length_c   1.000
_cell.angle_alpha   90.00
_cell.angle_beta   90.00
_cell.angle_gamma   90.00
#
_symmetry.space_group_name_H-M   'P 1'
#
loop_
_entity.id
_entity.type
_entity.pdbx_description
1 polymer ?
#
loop_
_entity_poly.entity_id
_entity_poly.type
_entity_poly.pdbx_seq_one_letter_code
_entity_poly.pdbx_strand_id
1 'polypeptide(L)'
;MRGLILALSLALVAPEFSPGKTYEYKYEAHLLGGLPEEGLARAGVKIESRVWISPIAPDTFIMKLVEPALYEYSGIWPTETFRPASKLTTALAAQLLTPIKFEYNNGVVGKVFAPHGISTSVLNIYRGLLNILQLNIKKTQNVYELQEPGTQGVCKTHYVISEDSKADRIHLSKTKDLSHCQERIYKDFGLAGYTERCTECEARGKTMKGAAAINYVMKPSTTGSLILEATATELIQYSPINILNGAAQMEAKQTLTFLSIKKVPVEPISADYLPRGSLKYEFGSELLQTPIELLRISNAEAQIVETLNKLVSLNMGKAHEDSPLKFIELIQLLRVTKYESIEALWDQYKARSDYRTWLLSSIPAIGNHVALKFIKEKIISGDLTSFEATEALLSSLHLVVADLESLKLVEGLAMTPEVREHPVLREISMLGFGSMVYKYCAEFPSCPVELVKPIHELIIRALDRHPWMVGAAGSAFYINDAATVLPRTVMAKARTYLAGAYVDVLEFGVRTEGIQEALLKVNDSPATDRLTKMKEAIKALSDWKAYPSSQPLASAYVKVLGQEMAFASIDKPMVEHIVQLANAVDIRAYGKKALDALLAGYTKQYSKPMLAAEVRRIFPTSVGFPMELSLYSAGVGAASLEVQASVSPPLPENINVGHLLKSDISLRAAVAPSISMHTYAVMGVNTAFLQASLMSRAKIHSVAPAKFAARLDMNKGNFNFQILPVEGVDTIASARVDTFAVARNVEDLEATKITSIIPAVNSTKLSKQNSTALRSRMASSLEDSSSASSEILFSKTLNQFASKLKIPKASMWKRCASSYTFGIKACAEMATRNASYVRNNPIYTAIGNHSFTLKSKTIDRRISKTIDLAQVLNRTSKWRSSSSSSSRSSRPSLSVRSGSSSSISSSSSSSSMSKVRYLSNTVDSLVTILIHAKRADHQHQGYQTTVYYDKENSRVQIIFANLTESDKWRICADGVMLSEHKFMTRVTWGIECKQYNASIIAETGLVGKEPAARLKMTWERLPEGLKRYAKWASEYLSRIAVRNGVSQAKVKNIQKQIQLTAAVNETSLNVTLKTPQSTLYKLGLGLPISLPLGETAAELEAYPDSWTHKLSYMLTKAHAECYMKLESVKLEKQVNHFGEDSKCYSVEPVLRCLPGCMPVKTTTVNVGYHCLPIDTNLNRNDGLSSIFQKSIDLRETAEAHLACRCTPQCA
;
A
#
# COMPACT_ATOMS: atom_id res chain seq x y z
N MET A 1 14.01 -68.11 -13.31
CA MET A 1 13.45 -67.95 -11.95
C MET A 1 13.59 -66.55 -11.36
N ARG A 2 14.80 -65.98 -11.11
CA ARG A 2 14.94 -64.67 -10.41
C ARG A 2 14.02 -63.52 -10.90
N GLY A 3 13.82 -63.38 -12.21
CA GLY A 3 12.92 -62.34 -12.76
C GLY A 3 11.42 -62.52 -12.44
N LEU A 4 10.96 -63.75 -12.17
CA LEU A 4 9.56 -64.00 -11.76
C LEU A 4 9.29 -63.53 -10.32
N ILE A 5 10.32 -63.54 -9.46
CA ILE A 5 10.20 -63.24 -8.04
C ILE A 5 9.91 -61.75 -7.82
N LEU A 6 10.63 -60.85 -8.52
CA LEU A 6 10.33 -59.41 -8.50
C LEU A 6 8.92 -59.08 -9.04
N ALA A 7 8.44 -59.84 -10.02
CA ALA A 7 7.10 -59.64 -10.58
C ALA A 7 5.99 -60.05 -9.60
N LEU A 8 6.24 -61.05 -8.72
CA LEU A 8 5.32 -61.43 -7.66
C LEU A 8 5.40 -60.50 -6.43
N SER A 9 6.58 -60.03 -6.04
CA SER A 9 6.71 -59.14 -4.87
C SER A 9 5.99 -57.80 -5.09
N LEU A 10 6.15 -57.20 -6.27
CA LEU A 10 5.45 -55.97 -6.68
C LEU A 10 3.92 -56.11 -6.73
N ALA A 11 3.38 -57.34 -6.82
CA ALA A 11 1.93 -57.57 -6.84
C ALA A 11 1.26 -57.47 -5.46
N LEU A 12 2.05 -57.55 -4.38
CA LEU A 12 1.63 -57.68 -2.96
C LEU A 12 1.91 -56.44 -2.10
N VAL A 13 2.31 -55.31 -2.70
CA VAL A 13 2.82 -54.15 -1.94
C VAL A 13 1.70 -53.33 -1.24
N ALA A 14 0.44 -53.45 -1.67
CA ALA A 14 -0.68 -52.67 -1.13
C ALA A 14 -1.04 -53.07 0.32
N PRO A 15 -1.37 -52.11 1.22
CA PRO A 15 -1.75 -52.40 2.60
C PRO A 15 -3.02 -53.26 2.70
N GLU A 16 -2.98 -54.29 3.55
CA GLU A 16 -4.07 -55.26 3.70
C GLU A 16 -4.53 -55.40 5.16
N PHE A 17 -5.85 -55.49 5.34
CA PHE A 17 -6.53 -55.59 6.63
C PHE A 17 -7.53 -56.75 6.59
N SER A 18 -7.20 -57.90 7.19
CA SER A 18 -8.04 -59.10 7.05
C SER A 18 -9.38 -59.00 7.82
N PRO A 19 -10.47 -59.60 7.31
CA PRO A 19 -11.74 -59.74 8.01
C PRO A 19 -11.62 -60.30 9.44
N GLY A 20 -12.46 -59.82 10.35
CA GLY A 20 -12.49 -60.27 11.76
C GLY A 20 -11.28 -59.85 12.61
N LYS A 21 -10.41 -58.97 12.12
CA LYS A 21 -9.25 -58.45 12.84
C LYS A 21 -9.33 -56.94 12.98
N THR A 22 -8.85 -56.43 14.10
CA THR A 22 -8.66 -54.99 14.36
C THR A 22 -7.19 -54.69 14.52
N TYR A 23 -6.69 -53.75 13.73
CA TYR A 23 -5.29 -53.36 13.69
C TYR A 23 -5.11 -52.10 14.55
N GLU A 24 -4.25 -52.19 15.57
CA GLU A 24 -3.96 -51.10 16.50
C GLU A 24 -2.63 -50.43 16.16
N TYR A 25 -2.68 -49.11 15.98
CA TYR A 25 -1.52 -48.25 15.75
C TYR A 25 -1.40 -47.18 16.84
N LYS A 26 -0.19 -46.75 17.19
CA LYS A 26 0.04 -45.45 17.83
C LYS A 26 0.11 -44.39 16.72
N TYR A 27 -0.67 -43.34 16.87
CA TYR A 27 -0.62 -42.14 16.03
C TYR A 27 -0.13 -40.95 16.85
N GLU A 28 0.84 -40.23 16.32
CA GLU A 28 1.34 -38.97 16.85
C GLU A 28 1.48 -37.98 15.70
N ALA A 29 0.93 -36.78 15.85
CA ALA A 29 1.08 -35.73 14.84
C ALA A 29 1.18 -34.34 15.47
N HIS A 30 2.01 -33.48 14.88
CA HIS A 30 2.16 -32.09 15.34
C HIS A 30 2.36 -31.12 14.18
N LEU A 31 2.00 -29.86 14.43
CA LEU A 31 2.24 -28.72 13.55
C LEU A 31 2.97 -27.63 14.32
N LEU A 32 4.01 -27.04 13.73
CA LEU A 32 4.82 -25.98 14.30
C LEU A 32 5.02 -24.86 13.28
N GLY A 33 4.41 -23.69 13.56
CA GLY A 33 4.57 -22.46 12.78
C GLY A 33 5.56 -21.49 13.43
N GLY A 34 6.43 -20.88 12.62
CA GLY A 34 7.33 -19.83 13.08
C GLY A 34 8.50 -19.55 12.12
N LEU A 35 9.62 -19.11 12.69
CA LEU A 35 10.90 -19.05 11.98
C LEU A 35 11.63 -20.41 12.13
N PRO A 36 12.45 -20.81 11.14
CA PRO A 36 13.10 -22.12 11.15
C PRO A 36 14.15 -22.28 12.26
N GLU A 37 14.86 -21.21 12.65
CA GLU A 37 16.01 -21.30 13.56
C GLU A 37 15.65 -21.61 15.02
N GLU A 38 16.55 -22.37 15.65
CA GLU A 38 16.55 -22.67 17.09
C GLU A 38 16.78 -21.41 17.93
N GLY A 39 16.26 -21.41 19.16
CA GLY A 39 16.36 -20.27 20.09
C GLY A 39 15.37 -19.14 19.82
N LEU A 40 14.54 -19.26 18.78
CA LEU A 40 13.37 -18.41 18.52
C LEU A 40 12.10 -19.13 18.99
N ALA A 41 11.05 -18.36 19.30
CA ALA A 41 9.76 -18.97 19.66
C ALA A 41 8.97 -19.42 18.42
N ARG A 42 8.36 -20.61 18.51
CA ARG A 42 7.35 -21.13 17.57
C ARG A 42 6.00 -21.28 18.28
N ALA A 43 4.92 -21.40 17.50
CA ALA A 43 3.59 -21.79 17.98
C ALA A 43 3.15 -23.09 17.30
N GLY A 44 2.27 -23.88 17.92
CA GLY A 44 1.86 -25.15 17.33
C GLY A 44 0.81 -25.94 18.11
N VAL A 45 0.38 -27.05 17.53
CA VAL A 45 -0.57 -28.01 18.10
C VAL A 45 -0.03 -29.43 17.93
N LYS A 46 -0.43 -30.35 18.80
CA LYS A 46 -0.10 -31.78 18.69
C LYS A 46 -1.32 -32.63 19.08
N ILE A 47 -1.46 -33.78 18.44
CA ILE A 47 -2.41 -34.84 18.77
C ILE A 47 -1.66 -36.15 18.96
N GLU A 48 -2.02 -36.90 20.00
CA GLU A 48 -1.64 -38.30 20.20
C GLU A 48 -2.91 -39.13 20.35
N SER A 49 -2.91 -40.36 19.82
CA SER A 49 -4.00 -41.31 20.03
C SER A 49 -3.57 -42.74 19.67
N ARG A 50 -4.28 -43.74 20.18
CA ARG A 50 -4.29 -45.08 19.60
C ARG A 50 -5.37 -45.15 18.52
N VAL A 51 -5.08 -45.77 17.39
CA VAL A 51 -6.00 -45.87 16.23
C VAL A 51 -6.34 -47.33 16.01
N TRP A 52 -7.63 -47.65 15.97
CA TRP A 52 -8.13 -48.98 15.65
C TRP A 52 -8.79 -48.96 14.27
N ILE A 53 -8.33 -49.83 13.36
CA ILE A 53 -8.85 -49.98 11.99
C ILE A 53 -9.36 -51.42 11.82
N SER A 54 -10.59 -51.58 11.29
CA SER A 54 -11.16 -52.90 11.00
C SER A 54 -11.96 -52.89 9.69
N PRO A 55 -11.91 -53.94 8.85
CA PRO A 55 -12.93 -54.17 7.82
C PRO A 55 -14.28 -54.51 8.47
N ILE A 56 -15.37 -54.04 7.86
CA ILE A 56 -16.76 -54.36 8.26
C ILE A 56 -17.63 -54.89 7.12
N ALA A 57 -17.30 -54.58 5.86
CA ALA A 57 -17.91 -55.15 4.66
C ALA A 57 -16.90 -55.09 3.49
N PRO A 58 -17.18 -55.65 2.30
CA PRO A 58 -16.32 -55.48 1.12
C PRO A 58 -16.02 -53.99 0.87
N ASP A 59 -14.74 -53.68 0.64
CA ASP A 59 -14.17 -52.34 0.50
C ASP A 59 -14.53 -51.33 1.60
N THR A 60 -15.14 -51.75 2.72
CA THR A 60 -15.73 -50.84 3.71
C THR A 60 -15.11 -51.07 5.09
N PHE A 61 -14.52 -50.01 5.63
CA PHE A 61 -13.72 -50.04 6.84
C PHE A 61 -14.28 -49.09 7.89
N ILE A 62 -13.97 -49.37 9.15
CA ILE A 62 -14.28 -48.53 10.30
C ILE A 62 -13.00 -48.13 11.03
N MET A 63 -12.92 -46.86 11.43
CA MET A 63 -11.80 -46.28 12.16
C MET A 63 -12.27 -45.65 13.47
N LYS A 64 -11.58 -45.97 14.57
CA LYS A 64 -11.83 -45.40 15.90
C LYS A 64 -10.54 -44.85 16.49
N LEU A 65 -10.60 -43.64 17.06
CA LEU A 65 -9.54 -43.12 17.93
C LEU A 65 -9.82 -43.57 19.38
N VAL A 66 -8.75 -43.90 20.10
CA VAL A 66 -8.76 -44.38 21.47
C VAL A 66 -7.76 -43.55 22.26
N GLU A 67 -8.20 -43.03 23.40
CA GLU A 67 -7.44 -42.07 24.23
C GLU A 67 -6.82 -40.91 23.41
N PRO A 68 -7.62 -40.18 22.59
CA PRO A 68 -7.12 -39.00 21.89
C PRO A 68 -6.76 -37.90 22.89
N ALA A 69 -5.56 -37.36 22.79
CA ALA A 69 -5.05 -36.27 23.62
C ALA A 69 -4.56 -35.11 22.73
N LEU A 70 -5.10 -33.90 22.98
CA LEU A 70 -4.66 -32.68 22.31
C LEU A 70 -3.65 -31.92 23.18
N TYR A 71 -2.68 -31.29 22.52
CA TYR A 71 -1.64 -30.50 23.16
C TYR A 71 -1.40 -29.20 22.39
N GLU A 72 -1.01 -28.15 23.12
CA GLU A 72 -0.69 -26.83 22.60
C GLU A 72 0.80 -26.49 22.79
N TYR A 73 1.35 -25.66 21.90
CA TYR A 73 2.73 -25.20 21.92
C TYR A 73 2.82 -23.70 21.64
N SER A 74 3.53 -22.99 22.49
CA SER A 74 4.02 -21.62 22.30
C SER A 74 5.29 -21.52 23.12
N GLY A 75 6.46 -21.37 22.50
CA GLY A 75 7.71 -21.52 23.27
C GLY A 75 8.98 -21.55 22.42
N ILE A 76 10.12 -21.38 23.08
CA ILE A 76 11.44 -21.37 22.46
C ILE A 76 11.78 -22.77 21.93
N TRP A 77 11.87 -22.92 20.60
CA TRP A 77 12.15 -24.20 19.95
C TRP A 77 13.66 -24.50 19.93
N PRO A 78 14.11 -25.76 20.15
CA PRO A 78 13.36 -26.95 20.57
C PRO A 78 13.30 -27.14 22.10
N THR A 79 13.61 -26.10 22.89
CA THR A 79 13.87 -26.20 24.33
C THR A 79 12.65 -26.30 25.23
N GLU A 80 11.47 -25.88 24.76
CA GLU A 80 10.22 -26.00 25.51
C GLU A 80 9.38 -27.19 25.02
N THR A 81 8.48 -27.70 25.87
CA THR A 81 7.63 -28.85 25.58
C THR A 81 6.18 -28.46 25.30
N PHE A 82 5.48 -29.34 24.57
CA PHE A 82 4.03 -29.29 24.39
C PHE A 82 3.30 -29.41 25.76
N ARG A 83 2.17 -28.73 25.90
CA ARG A 83 1.31 -28.75 27.10
C ARG A 83 -0.03 -29.44 26.80
N PRO A 84 -0.55 -30.34 27.66
CA PRO A 84 -1.86 -30.95 27.43
C PRO A 84 -2.98 -29.92 27.46
N ALA A 85 -3.80 -29.86 26.40
CA ALA A 85 -5.02 -29.07 26.33
C ALA A 85 -6.20 -29.92 26.87
N SER A 86 -6.16 -30.23 28.16
CA SER A 86 -7.05 -31.23 28.77
C SER A 86 -8.53 -30.86 28.67
N LYS A 87 -8.91 -29.63 29.04
CA LYS A 87 -10.31 -29.15 28.96
C LYS A 87 -10.87 -29.26 27.53
N LEU A 88 -10.10 -28.79 26.54
CA LEU A 88 -10.46 -28.93 25.11
C LEU A 88 -10.57 -30.40 24.67
N THR A 89 -9.66 -31.25 25.14
CA THR A 89 -9.68 -32.69 24.86
C THR A 89 -10.98 -33.32 25.39
N THR A 90 -11.38 -32.99 26.62
CA THR A 90 -12.65 -33.42 27.20
C THR A 90 -13.86 -32.89 26.43
N ALA A 91 -13.87 -31.62 26.04
CA ALA A 91 -14.98 -31.01 25.28
C ALA A 91 -15.17 -31.66 23.88
N LEU A 92 -14.07 -32.03 23.21
CA LEU A 92 -14.10 -32.70 21.90
C LEU A 92 -14.21 -34.23 21.98
N ALA A 93 -14.12 -34.83 23.17
CA ALA A 93 -14.03 -36.29 23.35
C ALA A 93 -15.20 -37.05 22.71
N ALA A 94 -16.43 -36.54 22.80
CA ALA A 94 -17.60 -37.17 22.19
C ALA A 94 -17.48 -37.30 20.65
N GLN A 95 -16.89 -36.30 19.99
CA GLN A 95 -16.68 -36.34 18.53
C GLN A 95 -15.44 -37.17 18.18
N LEU A 96 -14.35 -37.04 18.94
CA LEU A 96 -13.08 -37.75 18.70
C LEU A 96 -13.14 -39.25 19.00
N LEU A 97 -13.99 -39.70 19.92
CA LEU A 97 -14.14 -41.14 20.26
C LEU A 97 -15.17 -41.87 19.38
N THR A 98 -15.97 -41.13 18.58
CA THR A 98 -17.01 -41.72 17.74
C THR A 98 -16.38 -42.36 16.48
N PRO A 99 -16.63 -43.64 16.19
CA PRO A 99 -16.01 -44.30 15.04
C PRO A 99 -16.64 -43.86 13.72
N ILE A 100 -15.80 -43.58 12.71
CA ILE A 100 -16.20 -43.25 11.34
C ILE A 100 -16.07 -44.45 10.41
N LYS A 101 -16.78 -44.45 9.27
CA LYS A 101 -16.62 -45.46 8.21
C LYS A 101 -15.98 -44.83 6.96
N PHE A 102 -15.28 -45.63 6.17
CA PHE A 102 -14.66 -45.18 4.91
C PHE A 102 -14.56 -46.32 3.88
N GLU A 103 -14.62 -45.97 2.60
CA GLU A 103 -14.29 -46.86 1.48
C GLU A 103 -12.75 -46.99 1.38
N TYR A 104 -12.23 -48.22 1.23
CA TYR A 104 -10.82 -48.50 0.99
C TYR A 104 -10.62 -49.73 0.11
N ASN A 105 -10.00 -49.57 -1.06
CA ASN A 105 -9.77 -50.64 -2.02
C ASN A 105 -8.34 -50.51 -2.62
N ASN A 106 -7.55 -51.58 -2.56
CA ASN A 106 -6.18 -51.65 -3.12
C ASN A 106 -5.27 -50.44 -2.77
N GLY A 107 -5.37 -49.92 -1.54
CA GLY A 107 -4.59 -48.76 -1.08
C GLY A 107 -5.24 -47.39 -1.31
N VAL A 108 -6.37 -47.30 -2.01
CA VAL A 108 -7.07 -46.04 -2.32
C VAL A 108 -8.24 -45.81 -1.36
N VAL A 109 -8.30 -44.63 -0.74
CA VAL A 109 -9.42 -44.17 0.10
C VAL A 109 -10.50 -43.53 -0.77
N GLY A 110 -11.75 -44.00 -0.64
CA GLY A 110 -12.92 -43.48 -1.35
C GLY A 110 -13.72 -42.46 -0.55
N LYS A 111 -15.04 -42.68 -0.45
CA LYS A 111 -15.94 -41.85 0.37
C LYS A 111 -15.70 -42.05 1.87
N VAL A 112 -16.02 -41.02 2.65
CA VAL A 112 -15.99 -41.03 4.12
C VAL A 112 -17.41 -40.85 4.64
N PHE A 113 -17.78 -41.58 5.69
CA PHE A 113 -19.12 -41.56 6.28
C PHE A 113 -19.04 -41.35 7.80
N ALA A 114 -19.83 -40.42 8.32
CA ALA A 114 -19.80 -40.05 9.74
C ALA A 114 -21.19 -39.62 10.25
N PRO A 115 -21.54 -39.95 11.51
CA PRO A 115 -22.75 -39.45 12.16
C PRO A 115 -22.85 -37.92 12.16
N HIS A 116 -24.08 -37.40 12.18
CA HIS A 116 -24.36 -35.96 12.13
C HIS A 116 -23.63 -35.16 13.22
N GLY A 117 -23.48 -35.72 14.43
CA GLY A 117 -22.81 -35.08 15.57
C GLY A 117 -21.29 -34.85 15.42
N ILE A 118 -20.65 -35.34 14.34
CA ILE A 118 -19.24 -35.03 14.07
C ILE A 118 -19.14 -33.77 13.19
N SER A 119 -18.55 -32.71 13.76
CA SER A 119 -18.22 -31.48 13.04
C SER A 119 -17.22 -31.72 11.92
N THR A 120 -17.33 -30.94 10.84
CA THR A 120 -16.39 -31.04 9.69
C THR A 120 -14.93 -30.79 10.11
N SER A 121 -14.69 -29.94 11.12
CA SER A 121 -13.35 -29.71 11.68
C SER A 121 -12.75 -30.96 12.33
N VAL A 122 -13.52 -31.74 13.09
CA VAL A 122 -13.05 -33.02 13.65
C VAL A 122 -12.91 -34.07 12.55
N LEU A 123 -13.85 -34.12 11.60
CA LEU A 123 -13.76 -35.05 10.46
C LEU A 123 -12.53 -34.81 9.58
N ASN A 124 -12.06 -33.56 9.45
CA ASN A 124 -10.82 -33.25 8.74
C ASN A 124 -9.57 -33.84 9.42
N ILE A 125 -9.54 -33.96 10.76
CA ILE A 125 -8.45 -34.66 11.48
C ILE A 125 -8.41 -36.14 11.08
N TYR A 126 -9.58 -36.79 10.97
CA TYR A 126 -9.67 -38.15 10.44
C TYR A 126 -9.20 -38.22 8.97
N ARG A 127 -9.56 -37.25 8.11
CA ARG A 127 -9.05 -37.18 6.73
C ARG A 127 -7.52 -37.06 6.70
N GLY A 128 -6.92 -36.28 7.59
CA GLY A 128 -5.46 -36.18 7.73
C GLY A 128 -4.78 -37.49 8.13
N LEU A 129 -5.47 -38.34 8.90
CA LEU A 129 -5.01 -39.68 9.27
C LEU A 129 -5.19 -40.66 8.09
N LEU A 130 -6.37 -40.67 7.46
CA LEU A 130 -6.67 -41.46 6.24
C LEU A 130 -5.72 -41.13 5.08
N ASN A 131 -5.22 -39.90 5.00
CA ASN A 131 -4.26 -39.44 3.98
C ASN A 131 -2.90 -40.15 4.07
N ILE A 132 -2.57 -40.78 5.21
CA ILE A 132 -1.42 -41.68 5.36
C ILE A 132 -1.71 -43.05 4.69
N LEU A 133 -2.96 -43.53 4.72
CA LEU A 133 -3.34 -44.83 4.15
C LEU A 133 -3.50 -44.78 2.62
N GLN A 134 -3.64 -43.59 2.04
CA GLN A 134 -3.73 -43.36 0.59
C GLN A 134 -2.41 -43.73 -0.11
N LEU A 135 -2.39 -44.87 -0.80
CA LEU A 135 -1.22 -45.48 -1.43
C LEU A 135 -1.62 -46.08 -2.79
N ASN A 136 -1.61 -45.27 -3.86
CA ASN A 136 -1.90 -45.75 -5.21
C ASN A 136 -0.68 -46.46 -5.82
N ILE A 137 -0.55 -47.76 -5.55
CA ILE A 137 0.63 -48.56 -5.87
C ILE A 137 0.51 -49.26 -7.23
N LYS A 138 1.42 -48.94 -8.17
CA LYS A 138 1.48 -49.61 -9.48
C LYS A 138 2.28 -50.91 -9.42
N LYS A 139 1.65 -52.03 -9.77
CA LYS A 139 2.26 -53.38 -9.77
C LYS A 139 3.40 -53.60 -10.79
N THR A 140 3.74 -52.60 -11.60
CA THR A 140 4.68 -52.71 -12.73
C THR A 140 5.85 -51.73 -12.70
N GLN A 141 5.91 -50.81 -11.72
CA GLN A 141 6.88 -49.71 -11.71
C GLN A 141 7.37 -49.42 -10.28
N ASN A 142 8.69 -49.48 -10.05
CA ASN A 142 9.28 -49.13 -8.75
C ASN A 142 9.45 -47.62 -8.55
N VAL A 143 9.57 -46.85 -9.64
CA VAL A 143 9.64 -45.39 -9.62
C VAL A 143 8.65 -44.87 -10.67
N TYR A 144 7.74 -44.00 -10.24
CA TYR A 144 6.72 -43.43 -11.13
C TYR A 144 6.10 -42.15 -10.56
N GLU A 145 5.33 -41.48 -11.40
CA GLU A 145 4.58 -40.27 -11.06
C GLU A 145 3.11 -40.44 -11.48
N LEU A 146 2.22 -39.73 -10.77
CA LEU A 146 0.79 -39.57 -11.07
C LEU A 146 0.24 -38.28 -10.45
N GLN A 147 -0.99 -37.91 -10.83
CA GLN A 147 -1.83 -37.01 -10.05
C GLN A 147 -2.57 -37.84 -8.99
N GLU A 148 -2.51 -37.46 -7.71
CA GLU A 148 -3.15 -38.21 -6.62
C GLU A 148 -3.97 -37.31 -5.70
N PRO A 149 -5.22 -37.68 -5.35
CA PRO A 149 -6.01 -36.99 -4.35
C PRO A 149 -5.42 -37.12 -2.94
N GLY A 150 -5.69 -36.12 -2.10
CA GLY A 150 -5.40 -36.12 -0.66
C GLY A 150 -6.05 -34.90 -0.01
N THR A 151 -5.72 -34.62 1.26
CA THR A 151 -6.35 -33.50 2.00
C THR A 151 -6.15 -32.14 1.32
N GLN A 152 -5.01 -31.92 0.63
CA GLN A 152 -4.70 -30.67 -0.08
C GLN A 152 -5.32 -30.57 -1.49
N GLY A 153 -6.05 -31.59 -1.93
CA GLY A 153 -6.53 -31.75 -3.30
C GLY A 153 -5.67 -32.71 -4.12
N VAL A 154 -5.83 -32.64 -5.44
CA VAL A 154 -5.20 -33.53 -6.43
C VAL A 154 -3.87 -32.91 -6.89
N CYS A 155 -2.75 -33.53 -6.52
CA CYS A 155 -1.43 -33.01 -6.87
C CYS A 155 -0.43 -34.05 -7.36
N LYS A 156 0.58 -33.57 -8.07
CA LYS A 156 1.65 -34.39 -8.62
C LYS A 156 2.40 -35.09 -7.49
N THR A 157 2.38 -36.41 -7.54
CA THR A 157 2.93 -37.30 -6.52
C THR A 157 3.89 -38.28 -7.16
N HIS A 158 5.12 -38.33 -6.63
CA HIS A 158 6.19 -39.23 -7.04
C HIS A 158 6.32 -40.36 -6.02
N TYR A 159 6.42 -41.59 -6.52
CA TYR A 159 6.63 -42.80 -5.73
C TYR A 159 8.00 -43.41 -6.03
N VAL A 160 8.67 -43.89 -4.98
CA VAL A 160 9.92 -44.67 -5.05
C VAL A 160 9.76 -45.88 -4.11
N ILE A 161 9.85 -47.08 -4.66
CA ILE A 161 9.67 -48.36 -3.96
C ILE A 161 10.98 -49.14 -4.02
N SER A 162 11.41 -49.64 -2.87
CA SER A 162 12.64 -50.44 -2.71
C SER A 162 12.41 -51.58 -1.71
N GLU A 163 13.03 -52.73 -1.95
CA GLU A 163 12.89 -53.93 -1.12
C GLU A 163 14.22 -54.25 -0.42
N ASP A 164 14.20 -54.38 0.91
CA ASP A 164 15.29 -54.99 1.67
C ASP A 164 15.00 -56.47 1.87
N SER A 165 15.57 -57.27 0.97
CA SER A 165 15.49 -58.74 0.98
C SER A 165 16.28 -59.42 2.11
N LYS A 166 17.05 -58.66 2.91
CA LYS A 166 17.68 -59.18 4.15
C LYS A 166 16.81 -58.96 5.38
N ALA A 167 16.01 -57.90 5.40
CA ALA A 167 15.17 -57.52 6.54
C ALA A 167 13.70 -57.96 6.43
N ASP A 168 13.29 -58.51 5.27
CA ASP A 168 11.88 -58.79 4.92
C ASP A 168 11.02 -57.52 5.03
N ARG A 169 11.49 -56.44 4.38
CA ARG A 169 10.88 -55.10 4.44
C ARG A 169 10.79 -54.42 3.08
N ILE A 170 9.71 -53.69 2.88
CA ILE A 170 9.53 -52.78 1.75
C ILE A 170 9.65 -51.35 2.28
N HIS A 171 10.55 -50.59 1.67
CA HIS A 171 10.73 -49.16 1.91
C HIS A 171 10.13 -48.38 0.75
N LEU A 172 9.04 -47.66 1.04
CA LEU A 172 8.32 -46.82 0.06
C LEU A 172 8.43 -45.35 0.48
N SER A 173 8.88 -44.50 -0.44
CA SER A 173 8.87 -43.04 -0.30
C SER A 173 7.87 -42.43 -1.26
N LYS A 174 7.03 -41.53 -0.76
CA LYS A 174 5.96 -40.84 -1.48
C LYS A 174 6.15 -39.33 -1.32
N THR A 175 6.41 -38.60 -2.41
CA THR A 175 6.65 -37.15 -2.37
C THR A 175 5.62 -36.41 -3.23
N LYS A 176 4.85 -35.52 -2.62
CA LYS A 176 3.77 -34.72 -3.23
C LYS A 176 4.19 -33.25 -3.32
N ASP A 177 4.20 -32.69 -4.53
CA ASP A 177 4.52 -31.27 -4.76
C ASP A 177 3.23 -30.42 -4.71
N LEU A 178 3.07 -29.67 -3.63
CA LEU A 178 1.91 -28.79 -3.41
C LEU A 178 1.97 -27.51 -4.28
N SER A 179 3.06 -27.34 -5.04
CA SER A 179 3.26 -26.29 -6.05
C SER A 179 2.75 -26.68 -7.43
N HIS A 180 2.40 -27.96 -7.65
CA HIS A 180 1.92 -28.53 -8.91
C HIS A 180 0.70 -29.43 -8.69
N CYS A 181 -0.42 -28.80 -8.35
CA CYS A 181 -1.73 -29.43 -8.20
C CYS A 181 -2.62 -29.19 -9.41
N GLN A 182 -3.32 -30.22 -9.88
CA GLN A 182 -4.42 -30.07 -10.85
C GLN A 182 -5.64 -29.42 -10.18
N GLU A 183 -5.88 -29.77 -8.92
CA GLU A 183 -6.93 -29.20 -8.09
C GLU A 183 -6.32 -28.92 -6.71
N ARG A 184 -6.24 -27.64 -6.32
CA ARG A 184 -5.68 -27.23 -5.02
C ARG A 184 -6.80 -26.73 -4.13
N ILE A 185 -6.91 -27.28 -2.92
CA ILE A 185 -7.92 -26.86 -1.93
C ILE A 185 -7.38 -25.67 -1.15
N TYR A 186 -8.10 -24.56 -1.20
CA TYR A 186 -7.86 -23.35 -0.41
C TYR A 186 -9.13 -22.50 -0.35
N LYS A 187 -9.19 -21.54 0.57
CA LYS A 187 -10.21 -20.46 0.54
C LYS A 187 -9.56 -19.12 0.89
N ASP A 188 -9.85 -18.12 0.08
CA ASP A 188 -9.43 -16.74 0.31
C ASP A 188 -10.62 -15.87 0.74
N PHE A 189 -10.33 -14.79 1.46
CA PHE A 189 -11.27 -13.75 1.88
C PHE A 189 -10.64 -12.37 1.66
N GLY A 190 -11.45 -11.38 1.25
CA GLY A 190 -11.02 -10.00 1.02
C GLY A 190 -10.15 -9.74 -0.23
N LEU A 191 -9.68 -10.78 -0.92
CA LEU A 191 -8.85 -10.68 -2.13
C LEU A 191 -9.63 -10.90 -3.44
N ALA A 192 -10.70 -11.70 -3.39
CA ALA A 192 -11.54 -12.00 -4.54
C ALA A 192 -12.17 -10.72 -5.12
N GLY A 193 -12.07 -10.54 -6.44
CA GLY A 193 -12.58 -9.35 -7.12
C GLY A 193 -11.75 -8.07 -7.00
N TYR A 194 -10.56 -8.12 -6.43
CA TYR A 194 -9.67 -6.94 -6.30
C TYR A 194 -8.21 -7.18 -6.70
N THR A 195 -7.72 -8.42 -6.70
CA THR A 195 -6.32 -8.72 -7.04
C THR A 195 -6.16 -9.42 -8.39
N GLU A 196 -5.52 -8.77 -9.35
CA GLU A 196 -5.17 -9.38 -10.65
C GLU A 196 -3.79 -10.07 -10.59
N ARG A 197 -3.67 -11.22 -11.25
CA ARG A 197 -2.51 -12.12 -11.17
C ARG A 197 -1.35 -11.64 -12.06
N CYS A 198 -0.23 -11.29 -11.45
CA CYS A 198 0.99 -10.90 -12.18
C CYS A 198 1.88 -12.13 -12.45
N THR A 199 1.74 -12.70 -13.65
CA THR A 199 2.50 -13.89 -14.11
C THR A 199 4.01 -13.69 -14.04
N GLU A 200 4.53 -12.54 -14.46
CA GLU A 200 5.95 -12.19 -14.30
C GLU A 200 6.39 -12.11 -12.84
N CYS A 201 5.53 -11.63 -11.94
CA CYS A 201 5.83 -11.52 -10.52
C CYS A 201 5.97 -12.91 -9.88
N GLU A 202 5.11 -13.86 -10.25
CA GLU A 202 5.23 -15.27 -9.83
C GLU A 202 6.46 -15.95 -10.44
N ALA A 203 6.77 -15.67 -11.71
CA ALA A 203 7.96 -16.20 -12.39
C ALA A 203 9.27 -15.70 -11.75
N ARG A 204 9.29 -14.45 -11.28
CA ARG A 204 10.39 -13.89 -10.48
C ARG A 204 10.53 -14.59 -9.12
N GLY A 205 9.44 -15.08 -8.52
CA GLY A 205 9.49 -16.00 -7.38
C GLY A 205 8.13 -16.35 -6.77
N LYS A 206 7.86 -17.64 -6.54
CA LYS A 206 6.66 -18.11 -5.80
C LYS A 206 6.74 -17.71 -4.32
N THR A 207 5.77 -16.93 -3.83
CA THR A 207 5.66 -16.49 -2.41
C THR A 207 5.19 -17.57 -1.45
N MET A 208 4.50 -18.59 -1.98
CA MET A 208 4.15 -19.82 -1.27
C MET A 208 4.83 -21.00 -1.96
N LYS A 209 5.55 -21.81 -1.19
CA LYS A 209 6.10 -23.11 -1.63
C LYS A 209 5.66 -24.18 -0.64
N GLY A 210 5.32 -25.37 -1.12
CA GLY A 210 4.89 -26.46 -0.26
C GLY A 210 5.26 -27.81 -0.85
N ALA A 211 5.73 -28.71 0.00
CA ALA A 211 5.97 -30.11 -0.36
C ALA A 211 5.65 -31.00 0.85
N ALA A 212 5.18 -32.21 0.58
CA ALA A 212 4.98 -33.25 1.59
C ALA A 212 5.69 -34.53 1.16
N ALA A 213 6.41 -35.16 2.09
CA ALA A 213 7.02 -36.47 1.91
C ALA A 213 6.49 -37.44 2.96
N ILE A 214 6.17 -38.67 2.57
CA ILE A 214 5.75 -39.74 3.47
C ILE A 214 6.62 -40.96 3.19
N ASN A 215 7.34 -41.41 4.22
CA ASN A 215 8.19 -42.60 4.17
C ASN A 215 7.53 -43.75 4.95
N TYR A 216 7.43 -44.91 4.32
CA TYR A 216 6.79 -46.09 4.86
C TYR A 216 7.79 -47.23 5.00
N VAL A 217 7.70 -47.96 6.12
CA VAL A 217 8.32 -49.26 6.33
C VAL A 217 7.19 -50.28 6.42
N MET A 218 7.13 -51.19 5.46
CA MET A 218 6.06 -52.19 5.36
C MET A 218 6.66 -53.60 5.41
N LYS A 219 5.92 -54.56 5.96
CA LYS A 219 6.25 -55.99 5.91
C LYS A 219 5.42 -56.68 4.82
N PRO A 220 6.02 -57.54 3.96
CA PRO A 220 5.26 -58.42 3.07
C PRO A 220 4.34 -59.39 3.82
N SER A 221 3.28 -59.82 3.14
CA SER A 221 2.34 -60.86 3.54
C SER A 221 2.02 -61.75 2.32
N THR A 222 1.33 -62.88 2.54
CA THR A 222 0.86 -63.78 1.46
C THR A 222 -0.19 -63.16 0.54
N THR A 223 -0.84 -62.07 0.97
CA THR A 223 -2.03 -61.49 0.33
C THR A 223 -1.97 -59.96 0.15
N GLY A 224 -0.97 -59.31 0.75
CA GLY A 224 -0.72 -57.86 0.65
C GLY A 224 0.45 -57.45 1.55
N SER A 225 0.45 -56.23 2.08
CA SER A 225 1.47 -55.74 3.01
C SER A 225 0.89 -55.22 4.33
N LEU A 226 1.71 -55.20 5.38
CA LEU A 226 1.40 -54.55 6.66
C LEU A 226 2.30 -53.32 6.84
N ILE A 227 1.70 -52.14 7.01
CA ILE A 227 2.43 -50.94 7.43
C ILE A 227 2.95 -51.17 8.85
N LEU A 228 4.27 -51.17 9.04
CA LEU A 228 4.89 -51.19 10.38
C LEU A 228 5.07 -49.76 10.91
N GLU A 229 5.53 -48.86 10.04
CA GLU A 229 5.74 -47.46 10.34
C GLU A 229 5.45 -46.60 9.10
N ALA A 230 4.82 -45.45 9.30
CA ALA A 230 4.69 -44.39 8.30
C ALA A 230 5.01 -43.04 8.93
N THR A 231 5.93 -42.30 8.32
CA THR A 231 6.37 -40.97 8.78
C THR A 231 6.10 -39.93 7.69
N ALA A 232 5.15 -39.03 7.93
CA ALA A 232 4.86 -37.90 7.04
C ALA A 232 5.57 -36.64 7.54
N THR A 233 6.10 -35.83 6.63
CA THR A 233 6.62 -34.49 6.88
C THR A 233 6.19 -33.56 5.74
N GLU A 234 5.38 -32.56 6.08
CA GLU A 234 4.91 -31.51 5.20
C GLU A 234 5.55 -30.18 5.63
N LEU A 235 6.09 -29.44 4.66
CA LEU A 235 6.72 -28.14 4.89
C LEU A 235 6.10 -27.10 3.96
N ILE A 236 5.44 -26.11 4.55
CA ILE A 236 4.86 -24.97 3.84
C ILE A 236 5.68 -23.73 4.19
N GLN A 237 6.31 -23.12 3.19
CA GLN A 237 7.14 -21.93 3.33
C GLN A 237 6.40 -20.71 2.75
N TYR A 238 6.25 -19.68 3.57
CA TYR A 238 5.72 -18.38 3.18
C TYR A 238 6.83 -17.33 3.16
N SER A 239 7.04 -16.72 1.99
CA SER A 239 8.03 -15.67 1.77
C SER A 239 7.38 -14.51 1.02
N PRO A 240 6.91 -13.45 1.70
CA PRO A 240 6.34 -12.26 1.03
C PRO A 240 7.38 -11.47 0.23
N ILE A 241 8.65 -11.86 0.28
CA ILE A 241 9.76 -11.30 -0.49
C ILE A 241 10.59 -12.46 -1.03
N ASN A 242 10.95 -12.44 -2.32
CA ASN A 242 11.82 -13.45 -2.92
C ASN A 242 13.29 -13.24 -2.49
N ILE A 243 13.66 -13.77 -1.33
CA ILE A 243 15.02 -13.70 -0.79
C ILE A 243 15.52 -15.12 -0.50
N LEU A 244 16.74 -15.41 -0.97
CA LEU A 244 17.47 -16.62 -0.60
C LEU A 244 17.59 -16.72 0.93
N ASN A 245 17.05 -17.80 1.49
CA ASN A 245 17.21 -18.19 2.90
C ASN A 245 16.56 -17.24 3.94
N GLY A 246 15.34 -16.76 3.69
CA GLY A 246 14.53 -16.13 4.75
C GLY A 246 13.04 -16.15 4.46
N ALA A 247 12.35 -17.18 4.96
CA ALA A 247 10.91 -17.39 4.87
C ALA A 247 10.38 -17.84 6.25
N ALA A 248 9.13 -17.54 6.57
CA ALA A 248 8.41 -18.16 7.68
C ALA A 248 7.94 -19.56 7.25
N GLN A 249 7.86 -20.49 8.19
CA GLN A 249 7.60 -21.91 7.90
C GLN A 249 6.50 -22.47 8.79
N MET A 250 5.64 -23.31 8.21
CA MET A 250 4.80 -24.26 8.91
C MET A 250 5.35 -25.65 8.63
N GLU A 251 5.73 -26.35 9.68
CA GLU A 251 6.24 -27.72 9.67
C GLU A 251 5.17 -28.63 10.27
N ALA A 252 4.65 -29.58 9.50
CA ALA A 252 3.66 -30.54 9.94
C ALA A 252 4.23 -31.96 9.83
N LYS A 253 4.19 -32.72 10.93
CA LYS A 253 4.78 -34.06 11.01
C LYS A 253 3.77 -35.04 11.57
N GLN A 254 3.68 -36.22 10.97
CA GLN A 254 2.83 -37.33 11.43
C GLN A 254 3.67 -38.61 11.53
N THR A 255 3.35 -39.45 12.50
CA THR A 255 3.97 -40.75 12.72
C THR A 255 2.89 -41.75 13.10
N LEU A 256 2.73 -42.79 12.28
CA LEU A 256 1.82 -43.91 12.50
C LEU A 256 2.68 -45.16 12.68
N THR A 257 2.57 -45.83 13.83
CA THR A 257 3.40 -46.99 14.19
C THR A 257 2.53 -48.16 14.64
N PHE A 258 2.77 -49.34 14.08
CA PHE A 258 2.00 -50.55 14.38
C PHE A 258 2.28 -51.05 15.80
N LEU A 259 1.23 -51.40 16.54
CA LEU A 259 1.33 -51.95 17.90
C LEU A 259 0.88 -53.41 17.97
N SER A 260 -0.36 -53.71 17.54
CA SER A 260 -0.94 -55.05 17.72
C SER A 260 -2.05 -55.36 16.72
N ILE A 261 -2.42 -56.64 16.62
CA ILE A 261 -3.67 -57.10 16.00
C ILE A 261 -4.53 -57.75 17.08
N LYS A 262 -5.79 -57.31 17.16
CA LYS A 262 -6.81 -57.82 18.09
C LYS A 262 -7.86 -58.62 17.31
N LYS A 263 -8.47 -59.60 17.98
CA LYS A 263 -9.57 -60.43 17.46
C LYS A 263 -10.98 -59.88 17.77
N VAL A 264 -11.05 -58.74 18.46
CA VAL A 264 -12.32 -58.06 18.77
C VAL A 264 -12.55 -56.99 17.69
N PRO A 265 -13.56 -57.12 16.82
CA PRO A 265 -13.86 -56.12 15.80
C PRO A 265 -14.33 -54.81 16.42
N VAL A 266 -14.14 -53.69 15.71
CA VAL A 266 -14.74 -52.41 16.09
C VAL A 266 -16.18 -52.36 15.60
N GLU A 267 -17.13 -52.42 16.53
CA GLU A 267 -18.55 -52.28 16.19
C GLU A 267 -18.91 -50.82 15.83
N PRO A 268 -19.81 -50.60 14.85
CA PRO A 268 -20.39 -49.30 14.59
C PRO A 268 -21.35 -48.89 15.71
N ILE A 269 -21.46 -47.60 16.00
CA ILE A 269 -22.50 -47.12 16.92
C ILE A 269 -23.89 -47.17 16.26
N SER A 270 -24.94 -47.24 17.07
CA SER A 270 -26.33 -47.12 16.61
C SER A 270 -26.64 -45.65 16.25
N ALA A 271 -26.27 -45.25 15.04
CA ALA A 271 -26.50 -43.93 14.46
C ALA A 271 -26.39 -43.98 12.93
N ASP A 272 -27.03 -43.04 12.24
CA ASP A 272 -26.98 -42.96 10.78
C ASP A 272 -25.61 -42.49 10.27
N TYR A 273 -24.97 -43.33 9.45
CA TYR A 273 -23.68 -43.04 8.82
C TYR A 273 -23.86 -42.32 7.49
N LEU A 274 -24.12 -41.01 7.56
CA LEU A 274 -24.31 -40.16 6.38
C LEU A 274 -23.00 -40.03 5.58
N PRO A 275 -23.05 -39.99 4.23
CA PRO A 275 -21.89 -39.69 3.40
C PRO A 275 -21.43 -38.26 3.63
N ARG A 276 -20.14 -38.08 3.89
CA ARG A 276 -19.47 -36.80 4.15
C ARG A 276 -18.25 -36.70 3.21
N GLY A 277 -18.55 -36.60 1.92
CA GLY A 277 -17.55 -36.39 0.87
C GLY A 277 -16.49 -37.49 0.79
N SER A 278 -15.23 -37.08 0.65
CA SER A 278 -14.08 -37.95 0.36
C SER A 278 -12.88 -37.62 1.26
N LEU A 279 -11.68 -38.10 0.89
CA LEU A 279 -10.41 -37.74 1.53
C LEU A 279 -10.04 -36.24 1.42
N LYS A 280 -10.60 -35.52 0.45
CA LYS A 280 -10.41 -34.07 0.29
C LYS A 280 -10.85 -33.30 1.53
N TYR A 281 -10.07 -32.30 1.96
CA TYR A 281 -10.45 -31.43 3.08
C TYR A 281 -11.68 -30.59 2.71
N GLU A 282 -12.61 -30.43 3.66
CA GLU A 282 -13.80 -29.59 3.49
C GLU A 282 -13.78 -28.43 4.49
N PHE A 283 -14.14 -27.23 4.03
CA PHE A 283 -14.32 -26.08 4.92
C PHE A 283 -15.67 -26.16 5.64
N GLY A 284 -15.69 -25.87 6.95
CA GLY A 284 -16.93 -25.77 7.73
C GLY A 284 -17.58 -24.38 7.62
N SER A 285 -18.86 -24.29 7.97
CA SER A 285 -19.63 -23.03 8.04
C SER A 285 -19.00 -21.99 8.97
N GLU A 286 -18.40 -22.44 10.07
CA GLU A 286 -17.67 -21.66 11.09
C GLU A 286 -16.56 -20.74 10.53
N LEU A 287 -16.12 -20.93 9.27
CA LEU A 287 -14.91 -20.31 8.73
C LEU A 287 -14.94 -18.77 8.73
N LEU A 288 -16.11 -18.16 8.54
CA LEU A 288 -16.29 -16.70 8.64
C LEU A 288 -16.23 -16.17 10.09
N GLN A 289 -16.53 -17.03 11.06
CA GLN A 289 -16.70 -16.74 12.48
C GLN A 289 -15.43 -17.03 13.31
N THR A 290 -14.46 -17.75 12.74
CA THR A 290 -13.13 -17.93 13.37
C THR A 290 -12.44 -16.56 13.59
N PRO A 291 -12.21 -16.15 14.84
CA PRO A 291 -11.75 -14.79 15.14
C PRO A 291 -10.21 -14.66 15.10
N ILE A 292 -9.72 -13.42 15.05
CA ILE A 292 -8.27 -13.11 15.21
C ILE A 292 -7.82 -13.47 16.63
N GLU A 293 -8.66 -13.16 17.62
CA GLU A 293 -8.43 -13.46 19.02
C GLU A 293 -9.54 -14.41 19.49
N LEU A 294 -9.18 -15.57 20.02
CA LEU A 294 -10.13 -16.64 20.33
C LEU A 294 -11.11 -16.18 21.43
N LEU A 295 -12.42 -16.28 21.15
CA LEU A 295 -13.51 -15.79 22.00
C LEU A 295 -14.42 -16.94 22.42
N ARG A 296 -14.85 -16.97 23.69
CA ARG A 296 -15.83 -17.95 24.18
C ARG A 296 -17.23 -17.34 24.15
N ILE A 297 -17.94 -17.61 23.06
CA ILE A 297 -19.31 -17.15 22.85
C ILE A 297 -20.26 -18.09 23.59
N SER A 298 -21.14 -17.55 24.43
CA SER A 298 -22.15 -18.32 25.18
C SER A 298 -23.54 -17.70 25.03
N ASN A 299 -23.67 -16.41 25.31
CA ASN A 299 -24.82 -15.59 24.93
C ASN A 299 -24.32 -14.41 24.10
N ALA A 300 -24.47 -14.52 22.77
CA ALA A 300 -23.97 -13.51 21.83
C ALA A 300 -24.67 -12.17 22.02
N GLU A 301 -26.00 -12.14 22.23
CA GLU A 301 -26.78 -10.91 22.39
C GLU A 301 -26.33 -10.11 23.63
N ALA A 302 -26.15 -10.79 24.77
CA ALA A 302 -25.64 -10.15 25.99
C ALA A 302 -24.20 -9.64 25.82
N GLN A 303 -23.32 -10.42 25.17
CA GLN A 303 -21.95 -10.01 24.87
C GLN A 303 -21.89 -8.84 23.88
N ILE A 304 -22.79 -8.76 22.89
CA ILE A 304 -22.94 -7.62 21.98
C ILE A 304 -23.32 -6.37 22.78
N VAL A 305 -24.33 -6.46 23.64
CA VAL A 305 -24.77 -5.32 24.45
C VAL A 305 -23.66 -4.85 25.41
N GLU A 306 -22.94 -5.74 26.08
CA GLU A 306 -21.78 -5.33 26.91
C GLU A 306 -20.72 -4.63 26.05
N THR A 307 -20.34 -5.23 24.92
CA THR A 307 -19.28 -4.72 24.04
C THR A 307 -19.64 -3.36 23.44
N LEU A 308 -20.90 -3.18 23.02
CA LEU A 308 -21.42 -1.94 22.47
C LEU A 308 -21.45 -0.81 23.51
N ASN A 309 -21.94 -1.08 24.73
CA ASN A 309 -21.88 -0.12 25.84
C ASN A 309 -20.42 0.28 26.17
N LYS A 310 -19.49 -0.68 26.12
CA LYS A 310 -18.06 -0.48 26.36
C LYS A 310 -17.40 0.34 25.25
N LEU A 311 -17.76 0.12 23.99
CA LEU A 311 -17.27 0.90 22.85
C LEU A 311 -17.79 2.34 22.86
N VAL A 312 -19.07 2.58 23.18
CA VAL A 312 -19.61 3.94 23.32
C VAL A 312 -18.90 4.69 24.46
N SER A 313 -18.84 4.09 25.65
CA SER A 313 -18.26 4.74 26.84
C SER A 313 -16.75 4.99 26.75
N LEU A 314 -15.97 4.09 26.14
CA LEU A 314 -14.51 4.26 25.98
C LEU A 314 -14.11 5.36 24.98
N ASN A 315 -14.98 5.72 24.02
CA ASN A 315 -14.63 6.61 22.91
C ASN A 315 -15.28 8.00 23.00
N MET A 316 -15.78 8.39 24.18
CA MET A 316 -16.30 9.73 24.44
C MET A 316 -15.19 10.80 24.27
N GLY A 317 -15.23 11.50 23.12
CA GLY A 317 -14.36 12.61 22.76
C GLY A 317 -12.97 12.23 22.23
N LYS A 318 -12.42 11.07 22.59
CA LYS A 318 -11.12 10.57 22.09
C LYS A 318 -11.16 9.06 21.85
N ALA A 319 -10.47 8.60 20.81
CA ALA A 319 -10.34 7.18 20.49
C ALA A 319 -9.44 6.49 21.52
N HIS A 320 -9.97 5.50 22.25
CA HIS A 320 -9.21 4.70 23.21
C HIS A 320 -8.34 3.65 22.49
N GLU A 321 -7.19 3.30 23.07
CA GLU A 321 -6.23 2.39 22.42
C GLU A 321 -6.85 1.05 22.03
N ASP A 322 -7.54 0.36 22.96
CA ASP A 322 -8.10 -0.97 22.69
C ASP A 322 -9.43 -1.01 21.91
N SER A 323 -10.00 0.14 21.53
CA SER A 323 -11.27 0.21 20.81
C SER A 323 -11.30 -0.56 19.49
N PRO A 324 -10.24 -0.58 18.64
CA PRO A 324 -10.24 -1.38 17.42
C PRO A 324 -10.34 -2.89 17.67
N LEU A 325 -9.78 -3.40 18.78
CA LEU A 325 -9.93 -4.82 19.16
C LEU A 325 -11.37 -5.10 19.61
N LYS A 326 -11.95 -4.25 20.47
CA LYS A 326 -13.37 -4.42 20.88
C LYS A 326 -14.35 -4.23 19.72
N PHE A 327 -14.00 -3.46 18.69
CA PHE A 327 -14.80 -3.37 17.47
C PHE A 327 -14.75 -4.66 16.63
N ILE A 328 -13.57 -5.29 16.52
CA ILE A 328 -13.44 -6.62 15.90
C ILE A 328 -14.24 -7.66 16.69
N GLU A 329 -14.19 -7.61 18.02
CA GLU A 329 -14.98 -8.49 18.91
C GLU A 329 -16.49 -8.35 18.66
N LEU A 330 -17.01 -7.12 18.56
CA LEU A 330 -18.40 -6.84 18.19
C LEU A 330 -18.76 -7.46 16.83
N ILE A 331 -17.90 -7.34 15.81
CA ILE A 331 -18.12 -7.93 14.49
C ILE A 331 -18.21 -9.46 14.56
N GLN A 332 -17.32 -10.12 15.32
CA GLN A 332 -17.33 -11.58 15.45
C GLN A 332 -18.59 -12.10 16.18
N LEU A 333 -19.07 -11.36 17.19
CA LEU A 333 -20.34 -11.68 17.86
C LEU A 333 -21.55 -11.48 16.93
N LEU A 334 -21.55 -10.46 16.08
CA LEU A 334 -22.60 -10.26 15.06
C LEU A 334 -22.58 -11.37 13.99
N ARG A 335 -21.42 -11.92 13.63
CA ARG A 335 -21.29 -13.02 12.65
C ARG A 335 -21.91 -14.36 13.08
N VAL A 336 -22.14 -14.57 14.38
CA VAL A 336 -22.84 -15.76 14.91
C VAL A 336 -24.31 -15.49 15.26
N THR A 337 -24.75 -14.24 15.17
CA THR A 337 -26.08 -13.79 15.59
C THR A 337 -27.08 -13.88 14.44
N LYS A 338 -28.35 -14.19 14.74
CA LYS A 338 -29.42 -14.33 13.72
C LYS A 338 -29.93 -12.96 13.24
N TYR A 339 -30.63 -12.96 12.10
CA TYR A 339 -31.19 -11.74 11.51
C TYR A 339 -32.16 -11.01 12.45
N GLU A 340 -33.04 -11.79 13.08
CA GLU A 340 -34.11 -11.30 13.95
C GLU A 340 -33.53 -10.65 15.22
N SER A 341 -32.44 -11.21 15.75
CA SER A 341 -31.69 -10.66 16.87
C SER A 341 -30.95 -9.35 16.49
N ILE A 342 -30.40 -9.26 15.27
CA ILE A 342 -29.77 -8.02 14.77
C ILE A 342 -30.82 -6.92 14.58
N GLU A 343 -32.03 -7.26 14.13
CA GLU A 343 -33.15 -6.34 14.02
C GLU A 343 -33.65 -5.86 15.39
N ALA A 344 -33.84 -6.76 16.36
CA ALA A 344 -34.20 -6.40 17.73
C ALA A 344 -33.17 -5.45 18.39
N LEU A 345 -31.87 -5.71 18.17
CA LEU A 345 -30.79 -4.82 18.60
C LEU A 345 -30.84 -3.46 17.88
N TRP A 346 -31.16 -3.41 16.59
CA TRP A 346 -31.37 -2.16 15.88
C TRP A 346 -32.50 -1.35 16.48
N ASP A 347 -33.70 -1.92 16.62
CA ASP A 347 -34.87 -1.19 17.13
C ASP A 347 -34.69 -0.73 18.59
N GLN A 348 -33.94 -1.47 19.41
CA GLN A 348 -33.57 -1.04 20.77
C GLN A 348 -32.66 0.20 20.79
N TYR A 349 -31.77 0.36 19.80
CA TYR A 349 -30.70 1.38 19.83
C TYR A 349 -30.78 2.45 18.74
N LYS A 350 -31.64 2.32 17.72
CA LYS A 350 -31.69 3.24 16.55
C LYS A 350 -32.02 4.70 16.87
N ALA A 351 -32.60 4.97 18.03
CA ALA A 351 -32.86 6.32 18.55
C ALA A 351 -31.66 6.98 19.26
N ARG A 352 -30.61 6.21 19.60
CA ARG A 352 -29.40 6.72 20.29
C ARG A 352 -28.27 6.89 19.27
N SER A 353 -27.97 8.13 18.87
CA SER A 353 -27.04 8.44 17.77
C SER A 353 -25.73 7.65 17.83
N ASP A 354 -25.16 7.54 19.02
CA ASP A 354 -23.81 7.02 19.19
C ASP A 354 -23.80 5.49 18.97
N TYR A 355 -24.73 4.78 19.62
CA TYR A 355 -24.97 3.34 19.44
C TYR A 355 -25.34 3.02 17.98
N ARG A 356 -26.20 3.85 17.37
CA ARG A 356 -26.62 3.75 15.97
C ARG A 356 -25.41 3.81 15.01
N THR A 357 -24.45 4.71 15.23
CA THR A 357 -23.22 4.76 14.43
C THR A 357 -22.38 3.48 14.58
N TRP A 358 -22.17 3.00 15.81
CA TRP A 358 -21.41 1.76 16.04
C TRP A 358 -22.06 0.55 15.36
N LEU A 359 -23.40 0.43 15.39
CA LEU A 359 -24.15 -0.62 14.69
C LEU A 359 -24.05 -0.49 13.16
N LEU A 360 -24.30 0.69 12.59
CA LEU A 360 -24.24 0.90 11.14
C LEU A 360 -22.84 0.66 10.55
N SER A 361 -21.77 0.96 11.30
CA SER A 361 -20.41 0.64 10.88
C SER A 361 -20.01 -0.83 11.11
N SER A 362 -20.68 -1.56 12.01
CA SER A 362 -20.38 -2.99 12.26
C SER A 362 -21.15 -3.96 11.36
N ILE A 363 -22.39 -3.64 10.97
CA ILE A 363 -23.25 -4.55 10.19
C ILE A 363 -22.66 -4.88 8.81
N PRO A 364 -22.17 -3.91 7.99
CA PRO A 364 -21.47 -4.21 6.73
C PRO A 364 -20.26 -5.13 6.91
N ALA A 365 -19.57 -5.03 8.05
CA ALA A 365 -18.40 -5.83 8.39
C ALA A 365 -18.73 -7.28 8.83
N ILE A 366 -20.01 -7.66 8.92
CA ILE A 366 -20.42 -9.07 9.01
C ILE A 366 -19.97 -9.84 7.75
N GLY A 367 -19.98 -9.19 6.58
CA GLY A 367 -19.32 -9.69 5.36
C GLY A 367 -20.12 -10.69 4.50
N ASN A 368 -21.42 -10.88 4.76
CA ASN A 368 -22.30 -11.81 4.03
C ASN A 368 -23.62 -11.13 3.56
N HIS A 369 -24.42 -11.86 2.77
CA HIS A 369 -25.71 -11.37 2.25
C HIS A 369 -26.69 -10.89 3.34
N VAL A 370 -26.57 -11.36 4.58
CA VAL A 370 -27.42 -10.96 5.71
C VAL A 370 -27.27 -9.46 6.02
N ALA A 371 -26.05 -8.92 5.89
CA ALA A 371 -25.80 -7.48 6.03
C ALA A 371 -26.44 -6.66 4.89
N LEU A 372 -26.34 -7.14 3.64
CA LEU A 372 -26.98 -6.50 2.49
C LEU A 372 -28.51 -6.51 2.60
N LYS A 373 -29.10 -7.60 3.07
CA LYS A 373 -30.55 -7.69 3.37
C LYS A 373 -30.96 -6.63 4.39
N PHE A 374 -30.24 -6.55 5.52
CA PHE A 374 -30.53 -5.58 6.57
C PHE A 374 -30.48 -4.13 6.04
N ILE A 375 -29.38 -3.75 5.37
CA ILE A 375 -29.23 -2.38 4.85
C ILE A 375 -30.27 -2.07 3.77
N LYS A 376 -30.62 -3.03 2.90
CA LYS A 376 -31.71 -2.87 1.93
C LYS A 376 -33.06 -2.58 2.61
N GLU A 377 -33.43 -3.37 3.62
CA GLU A 377 -34.71 -3.19 4.32
C GLU A 377 -34.77 -1.87 5.11
N LYS A 378 -33.65 -1.41 5.70
CA LYS A 378 -33.57 -0.11 6.40
C LYS A 378 -33.45 1.11 5.47
N ILE A 379 -33.07 0.92 4.20
CA ILE A 379 -33.24 1.93 3.14
C ILE A 379 -34.72 2.02 2.72
N ILE A 380 -35.36 0.89 2.43
CA ILE A 380 -36.76 0.83 1.94
C ILE A 380 -37.75 1.38 2.99
N SER A 381 -37.52 1.13 4.27
CA SER A 381 -38.38 1.66 5.36
C SER A 381 -38.14 3.14 5.69
N GLY A 382 -37.14 3.79 5.09
CA GLY A 382 -36.75 5.16 5.46
C GLY A 382 -36.10 5.29 6.85
N ASP A 383 -35.75 4.17 7.50
CA ASP A 383 -35.05 4.15 8.80
C ASP A 383 -33.64 4.80 8.74
N LEU A 384 -33.04 4.94 7.55
CA LEU A 384 -31.73 5.55 7.29
C LEU A 384 -31.83 6.89 6.56
N THR A 385 -31.03 7.88 6.99
CA THR A 385 -30.81 9.11 6.20
C THR A 385 -30.00 8.83 4.94
N SER A 386 -30.11 9.66 3.89
CA SER A 386 -29.38 9.47 2.63
C SER A 386 -27.86 9.32 2.80
N PHE A 387 -27.27 9.99 3.79
CA PHE A 387 -25.84 9.87 4.10
C PHE A 387 -25.50 8.52 4.76
N GLU A 388 -26.30 8.06 5.72
CA GLU A 388 -26.14 6.74 6.34
C GLU A 388 -26.38 5.60 5.35
N ALA A 389 -27.39 5.74 4.49
CA ALA A 389 -27.67 4.82 3.39
C ALA A 389 -26.48 4.74 2.42
N THR A 390 -25.94 5.89 2.01
CA THR A 390 -24.74 6.00 1.15
C THR A 390 -23.53 5.31 1.80
N GLU A 391 -23.24 5.63 3.07
CA GLU A 391 -22.11 5.07 3.81
C GLU A 391 -22.22 3.55 3.99
N ALA A 392 -23.39 3.08 4.45
CA ALA A 392 -23.61 1.66 4.75
C ALA A 392 -23.67 0.82 3.47
N LEU A 393 -24.22 1.37 2.37
CA LEU A 393 -24.23 0.70 1.07
C LEU A 393 -22.82 0.57 0.50
N LEU A 394 -22.03 1.66 0.44
CA LEU A 394 -20.62 1.60 0.02
C LEU A 394 -19.80 0.61 0.86
N SER A 395 -19.99 0.64 2.18
CA SER A 395 -19.31 -0.29 3.11
C SER A 395 -19.70 -1.74 2.85
N SER A 396 -20.99 -2.01 2.57
CA SER A 396 -21.49 -3.37 2.30
C SER A 396 -21.02 -3.88 0.95
N LEU A 397 -21.10 -3.06 -0.10
CA LEU A 397 -20.60 -3.38 -1.45
C LEU A 397 -19.09 -3.68 -1.43
N HIS A 398 -18.32 -3.02 -0.57
CA HIS A 398 -16.91 -3.32 -0.38
C HIS A 398 -16.68 -4.63 0.42
N LEU A 399 -17.25 -4.73 1.63
CA LEU A 399 -16.89 -5.77 2.60
C LEU A 399 -17.62 -7.12 2.42
N VAL A 400 -18.78 -7.14 1.76
CA VAL A 400 -19.56 -8.37 1.59
C VAL A 400 -19.01 -9.24 0.45
N VAL A 401 -18.97 -10.55 0.71
CA VAL A 401 -18.63 -11.59 -0.28
C VAL A 401 -19.70 -11.63 -1.37
N ALA A 402 -19.29 -11.66 -2.64
CA ALA A 402 -20.23 -11.81 -3.75
C ALA A 402 -20.68 -13.27 -3.87
N ASP A 403 -21.82 -13.61 -3.26
CA ASP A 403 -22.58 -14.81 -3.52
C ASP A 403 -23.85 -14.51 -4.35
N LEU A 404 -24.54 -15.56 -4.81
CA LEU A 404 -25.74 -15.44 -5.65
C LEU A 404 -26.89 -14.70 -4.94
N GLU A 405 -27.00 -14.80 -3.62
CA GLU A 405 -28.04 -14.08 -2.86
C GLU A 405 -27.68 -12.60 -2.71
N SER A 406 -26.40 -12.26 -2.48
CA SER A 406 -25.91 -10.89 -2.47
C SER A 406 -26.13 -10.19 -3.81
N LEU A 407 -25.93 -10.91 -4.93
CA LEU A 407 -26.20 -10.39 -6.28
C LEU A 407 -27.69 -10.03 -6.45
N LYS A 408 -28.61 -10.96 -6.15
CA LYS A 408 -30.07 -10.69 -6.20
C LYS A 408 -30.50 -9.55 -5.28
N LEU A 409 -29.90 -9.45 -4.09
CA LEU A 409 -30.22 -8.41 -3.11
C LEU A 409 -29.86 -7.01 -3.66
N VAL A 410 -28.64 -6.87 -4.21
CA VAL A 410 -28.14 -5.62 -4.80
C VAL A 410 -28.87 -5.28 -6.12
N GLU A 411 -29.12 -6.26 -6.98
CA GLU A 411 -29.95 -6.09 -8.19
C GLU A 411 -31.34 -5.53 -7.82
N GLY A 412 -32.04 -6.19 -6.90
CA GLY A 412 -33.34 -5.74 -6.45
C GLY A 412 -33.31 -4.40 -5.70
N LEU A 413 -32.17 -4.02 -5.10
CA LEU A 413 -31.99 -2.69 -4.49
C LEU A 413 -31.83 -1.63 -5.59
N ALA A 414 -31.01 -1.86 -6.61
CA ALA A 414 -30.84 -0.94 -7.73
C ALA A 414 -32.13 -0.70 -8.53
N MET A 415 -33.04 -1.69 -8.56
CA MET A 415 -34.36 -1.59 -9.18
C MET A 415 -35.44 -0.94 -8.32
N THR A 416 -35.19 -0.73 -7.01
CA THR A 416 -36.17 -0.18 -6.04
C THR A 416 -36.50 1.30 -6.35
N PRO A 417 -37.79 1.73 -6.37
CA PRO A 417 -38.17 3.10 -6.71
C PRO A 417 -37.48 4.18 -5.88
N GLU A 418 -37.47 4.02 -4.56
CA GLU A 418 -36.89 4.96 -3.59
C GLU A 418 -35.38 5.16 -3.81
N VAL A 419 -34.70 4.12 -4.29
CA VAL A 419 -33.28 4.15 -4.67
C VAL A 419 -33.09 4.82 -6.04
N ARG A 420 -34.00 4.56 -6.99
CA ARG A 420 -33.95 5.10 -8.36
C ARG A 420 -34.18 6.61 -8.43
N GLU A 421 -35.08 7.14 -7.60
CA GLU A 421 -35.38 8.58 -7.54
C GLU A 421 -34.28 9.39 -6.84
N HIS A 422 -33.45 8.77 -5.99
CA HIS A 422 -32.35 9.44 -5.30
C HIS A 422 -31.00 9.26 -6.05
N PRO A 423 -30.49 10.26 -6.80
CA PRO A 423 -29.45 10.05 -7.83
C PRO A 423 -28.19 9.33 -7.32
N VAL A 424 -27.68 9.75 -6.16
CA VAL A 424 -26.47 9.18 -5.53
C VAL A 424 -26.66 7.71 -5.13
N LEU A 425 -27.87 7.32 -4.68
CA LEU A 425 -28.13 5.93 -4.25
C LEU A 425 -28.34 5.02 -5.46
N ARG A 426 -29.01 5.51 -6.51
CA ARG A 426 -29.10 4.83 -7.82
C ARG A 426 -27.71 4.53 -8.40
N GLU A 427 -26.85 5.54 -8.45
CA GLU A 427 -25.51 5.42 -9.02
C GLU A 427 -24.64 4.43 -8.24
N ILE A 428 -24.57 4.57 -6.91
CA ILE A 428 -23.83 3.65 -6.04
C ILE A 428 -24.40 2.22 -6.10
N SER A 429 -25.72 2.05 -6.23
CA SER A 429 -26.31 0.71 -6.38
C SER A 429 -25.95 0.05 -7.71
N MET A 430 -25.89 0.81 -8.81
CA MET A 430 -25.50 0.30 -10.13
C MET A 430 -24.00 -0.01 -10.22
N LEU A 431 -23.15 0.89 -9.74
CA LEU A 431 -21.69 0.67 -9.64
C LEU A 431 -21.38 -0.50 -8.67
N GLY A 432 -22.14 -0.60 -7.59
CA GLY A 432 -22.11 -1.69 -6.64
C GLY A 432 -22.50 -3.03 -7.25
N PHE A 433 -23.57 -3.07 -8.06
CA PHE A 433 -23.97 -4.27 -8.79
C PHE A 433 -22.86 -4.74 -9.74
N GLY A 434 -22.29 -3.83 -10.55
CA GLY A 434 -21.14 -4.12 -11.41
C GLY A 434 -19.92 -4.63 -10.63
N SER A 435 -19.63 -4.03 -9.48
CA SER A 435 -18.56 -4.47 -8.57
C SER A 435 -18.78 -5.88 -8.03
N MET A 436 -20.01 -6.22 -7.65
CA MET A 436 -20.37 -7.54 -7.13
C MET A 436 -20.37 -8.61 -8.24
N VAL A 437 -20.79 -8.26 -9.45
CA VAL A 437 -20.66 -9.13 -10.64
C VAL A 437 -19.19 -9.39 -10.96
N TYR A 438 -18.33 -8.36 -10.98
CA TYR A 438 -16.89 -8.54 -11.18
C TYR A 438 -16.26 -9.41 -10.07
N LYS A 439 -16.61 -9.19 -8.79
CA LYS A 439 -16.18 -10.05 -7.68
C LYS A 439 -16.53 -11.52 -7.89
N TYR A 440 -17.79 -11.81 -8.27
CA TYR A 440 -18.26 -13.17 -8.52
C TYR A 440 -17.53 -13.79 -9.72
N CYS A 441 -17.47 -13.10 -10.86
CA CYS A 441 -16.80 -13.56 -12.08
C CYS A 441 -15.27 -13.69 -11.94
N ALA A 442 -14.65 -13.06 -10.94
CA ALA A 442 -13.24 -13.24 -10.62
C ALA A 442 -12.97 -14.51 -9.78
N GLU A 443 -13.97 -15.07 -9.08
CA GLU A 443 -13.86 -16.33 -8.34
C GLU A 443 -14.31 -17.55 -9.19
N PHE A 444 -15.21 -17.36 -10.17
CA PHE A 444 -15.76 -18.43 -11.01
C PHE A 444 -15.27 -18.36 -12.47
N PRO A 445 -14.51 -19.37 -12.99
CA PRO A 445 -13.83 -19.31 -14.30
C PRO A 445 -14.69 -19.21 -15.57
N SER A 446 -16.02 -19.15 -15.48
CA SER A 446 -16.95 -19.20 -16.62
C SER A 446 -17.37 -17.82 -17.15
N CYS A 447 -16.48 -16.82 -17.06
CA CYS A 447 -16.69 -15.47 -17.57
C CYS A 447 -15.64 -15.13 -18.65
N PRO A 448 -16.01 -14.61 -19.85
CA PRO A 448 -15.05 -14.33 -20.92
C PRO A 448 -14.00 -13.26 -20.56
N VAL A 449 -12.72 -13.51 -20.86
CA VAL A 449 -11.56 -12.73 -20.36
C VAL A 449 -10.86 -11.91 -21.46
N GLU A 450 -11.40 -11.87 -22.68
CA GLU A 450 -10.59 -11.56 -23.87
C GLU A 450 -10.34 -10.05 -24.13
N LEU A 451 -11.11 -9.14 -23.51
CA LEU A 451 -11.17 -7.72 -23.90
C LEU A 451 -10.13 -6.76 -23.31
N VAL A 452 -9.35 -7.15 -22.28
CA VAL A 452 -8.45 -6.21 -21.55
C VAL A 452 -6.99 -6.69 -21.45
N LYS A 453 -6.66 -7.83 -22.06
CA LYS A 453 -5.37 -8.51 -21.91
C LYS A 453 -4.17 -7.78 -22.56
N PRO A 454 -4.25 -7.26 -23.80
CA PRO A 454 -3.07 -6.73 -24.50
C PRO A 454 -2.50 -5.43 -23.90
N ILE A 455 -3.34 -4.59 -23.32
CA ILE A 455 -2.95 -3.26 -22.82
C ILE A 455 -2.09 -3.39 -21.55
N HIS A 456 -2.32 -4.43 -20.75
CA HIS A 456 -1.60 -4.64 -19.49
C HIS A 456 -0.14 -5.10 -19.69
N GLU A 457 0.16 -5.91 -20.71
CA GLU A 457 1.51 -6.43 -20.96
C GLU A 457 2.53 -5.33 -21.36
N LEU A 458 2.05 -4.25 -22.00
CA LEU A 458 2.91 -3.14 -22.44
C LEU A 458 3.47 -2.29 -21.28
N ILE A 459 2.77 -2.20 -20.15
CA ILE A 459 3.19 -1.40 -18.99
C ILE A 459 4.22 -2.14 -18.13
N ILE A 460 4.20 -3.48 -18.12
CA ILE A 460 4.99 -4.31 -17.20
C ILE A 460 6.50 -4.20 -17.46
N ARG A 461 6.93 -4.02 -18.72
CA ARG A 461 8.35 -3.95 -19.12
C ARG A 461 9.12 -2.75 -18.57
N ALA A 462 8.44 -1.76 -17.97
CA ALA A 462 9.06 -0.52 -17.51
C ALA A 462 9.55 -0.54 -16.03
N LEU A 463 9.18 -1.54 -15.23
CA LEU A 463 9.38 -1.55 -13.77
C LEU A 463 10.29 -2.69 -13.30
N ASP A 464 11.61 -2.52 -13.44
CA ASP A 464 12.59 -3.50 -12.96
C ASP A 464 13.66 -2.94 -12.00
N ARG A 465 14.12 -3.80 -11.07
CA ARG A 465 15.15 -3.61 -10.02
C ARG A 465 14.74 -2.97 -8.68
N HIS A 466 13.90 -3.67 -7.90
CA HIS A 466 13.98 -3.61 -6.43
C HIS A 466 13.82 -4.99 -5.77
N PRO A 467 14.46 -5.24 -4.61
CA PRO A 467 14.44 -6.54 -3.93
C PRO A 467 13.18 -6.78 -3.08
N TRP A 468 12.09 -6.06 -3.35
CA TRP A 468 10.81 -6.21 -2.67
C TRP A 468 9.78 -6.73 -3.68
N MET A 469 9.01 -7.77 -3.34
CA MET A 469 7.79 -8.14 -4.07
C MET A 469 6.60 -7.27 -3.64
N VAL A 470 6.90 -6.00 -3.38
CA VAL A 470 5.98 -4.95 -2.95
C VAL A 470 6.36 -3.71 -3.74
N GLY A 471 5.41 -3.16 -4.49
CA GLY A 471 5.62 -1.98 -5.33
C GLY A 471 4.42 -1.05 -5.27
N ALA A 472 4.65 0.23 -5.56
CA ALA A 472 3.60 1.22 -5.76
C ALA A 472 3.93 2.03 -7.01
N ALA A 473 3.00 2.08 -7.96
CA ALA A 473 3.09 2.87 -9.17
C ALA A 473 2.03 3.98 -9.11
N GLY A 474 2.47 5.23 -9.14
CA GLY A 474 1.61 6.38 -9.36
C GLY A 474 1.73 6.81 -10.82
N SER A 475 0.64 6.76 -11.58
CA SER A 475 0.56 7.30 -12.93
C SER A 475 -0.40 8.50 -12.96
N ALA A 476 0.02 9.57 -13.63
CA ALA A 476 -0.77 10.76 -13.84
C ALA A 476 -0.85 11.02 -15.34
N PHE A 477 -2.07 11.10 -15.87
CA PHE A 477 -2.37 11.36 -17.26
C PHE A 477 -2.98 12.75 -17.37
N TYR A 478 -2.41 13.56 -18.26
CA TYR A 478 -2.84 14.93 -18.54
C TYR A 478 -3.18 14.98 -20.04
N ILE A 479 -4.47 15.02 -20.36
CA ILE A 479 -4.97 15.08 -21.72
C ILE A 479 -5.42 16.51 -21.96
N ASN A 480 -4.75 17.21 -22.86
CA ASN A 480 -5.03 18.60 -23.21
C ASN A 480 -5.71 18.69 -24.58
N ASP A 481 -6.51 19.72 -24.80
CA ASP A 481 -7.01 20.05 -26.13
C ASP A 481 -6.07 21.08 -26.79
N ALA A 482 -5.98 21.13 -28.12
CA ALA A 482 -5.08 22.06 -28.81
C ALA A 482 -5.51 23.53 -28.63
N ALA A 483 -6.80 23.78 -28.34
CA ALA A 483 -7.38 25.12 -28.26
C ALA A 483 -7.32 25.77 -26.86
N THR A 484 -6.93 25.07 -25.78
CA THR A 484 -7.04 25.62 -24.41
C THR A 484 -5.86 25.28 -23.49
N VAL A 485 -5.66 26.10 -22.45
CA VAL A 485 -4.62 25.89 -21.41
C VAL A 485 -5.11 24.97 -20.28
N LEU A 486 -6.43 24.75 -20.16
CA LEU A 486 -7.01 23.81 -19.20
C LEU A 486 -7.01 22.40 -19.80
N PRO A 487 -6.64 21.36 -19.01
CA PRO A 487 -6.70 19.98 -19.47
C PRO A 487 -8.15 19.54 -19.71
N ARG A 488 -8.36 18.83 -20.82
CA ARG A 488 -9.62 18.17 -21.15
C ARG A 488 -9.94 17.02 -20.19
N THR A 489 -8.91 16.30 -19.76
CA THR A 489 -9.00 15.29 -18.70
C THR A 489 -7.72 15.22 -17.89
N VAL A 490 -7.85 15.14 -16.56
CA VAL A 490 -6.78 14.78 -15.62
C VAL A 490 -7.15 13.47 -14.95
N MET A 491 -6.27 12.47 -14.97
CA MET A 491 -6.47 11.20 -14.27
C MET A 491 -5.22 10.84 -13.48
N ALA A 492 -5.36 10.62 -12.17
CA ALA A 492 -4.31 10.15 -11.28
C ALA A 492 -4.68 8.77 -10.73
N LYS A 493 -3.78 7.79 -10.86
CA LYS A 493 -4.00 6.38 -10.52
C LYS A 493 -2.85 5.85 -9.68
N ALA A 494 -3.16 5.13 -8.60
CA ALA A 494 -2.23 4.52 -7.67
C ALA A 494 -2.46 3.01 -7.61
N ARG A 495 -1.57 2.24 -8.25
CA ARG A 495 -1.56 0.77 -8.28
C ARG A 495 -0.53 0.25 -7.28
N THR A 496 -0.90 -0.72 -6.44
CA THR A 496 0.08 -1.45 -5.59
C THR A 496 0.22 -2.88 -6.03
N TYR A 497 1.44 -3.38 -5.94
CA TYR A 497 1.83 -4.75 -6.26
C TYR A 497 2.20 -5.44 -4.94
N LEU A 498 1.72 -6.65 -4.72
CA LEU A 498 2.00 -7.44 -3.52
C LEU A 498 2.02 -8.93 -3.85
N ALA A 499 3.11 -9.61 -3.46
CA ALA A 499 3.19 -11.07 -3.32
C ALA A 499 2.87 -11.94 -4.56
N GLY A 500 2.85 -11.35 -5.77
CA GLY A 500 2.48 -12.03 -7.03
C GLY A 500 1.26 -11.44 -7.74
N ALA A 501 0.58 -10.45 -7.14
CA ALA A 501 -0.60 -9.80 -7.70
C ALA A 501 -0.48 -8.26 -7.65
N TYR A 502 -1.44 -7.55 -8.25
CA TYR A 502 -1.63 -6.11 -8.07
C TYR A 502 -3.10 -5.73 -7.82
N VAL A 503 -3.31 -4.52 -7.27
CA VAL A 503 -4.61 -3.90 -7.02
C VAL A 503 -4.54 -2.39 -7.24
N ASP A 504 -5.59 -1.81 -7.82
CA ASP A 504 -5.70 -0.37 -8.09
C ASP A 504 -6.24 0.39 -6.89
N VAL A 505 -5.39 0.63 -5.89
CA VAL A 505 -5.76 1.19 -4.58
C VAL A 505 -6.62 2.44 -4.67
N LEU A 506 -6.26 3.39 -5.53
CA LEU A 506 -7.01 4.64 -5.72
C LEU A 506 -6.87 5.15 -7.16
N GLU A 507 -7.98 5.56 -7.78
CA GLU A 507 -8.00 6.31 -9.03
C GLU A 507 -8.88 7.55 -8.83
N PHE A 508 -8.46 8.68 -9.39
CA PHE A 508 -9.22 9.93 -9.40
C PHE A 508 -9.14 10.51 -10.80
N GLY A 509 -10.30 10.82 -11.40
CA GLY A 509 -10.37 11.46 -12.69
C GLY A 509 -11.24 12.72 -12.65
N VAL A 510 -10.89 13.70 -13.48
CA VAL A 510 -11.68 14.92 -13.73
C VAL A 510 -11.71 15.17 -15.24
N ARG A 511 -12.89 15.46 -15.78
CA ARG A 511 -13.11 15.95 -17.14
C ARG A 511 -13.73 17.35 -17.08
N THR A 512 -13.35 18.26 -17.97
CA THR A 512 -13.85 19.66 -17.96
C THR A 512 -14.21 20.16 -19.36
N GLU A 513 -14.74 19.27 -20.20
CA GLU A 513 -15.06 19.54 -21.61
C GLU A 513 -16.02 20.74 -21.76
N GLY A 514 -17.13 20.78 -21.01
CA GLY A 514 -18.07 21.91 -21.06
C GLY A 514 -17.50 23.23 -20.53
N ILE A 515 -16.57 23.21 -19.58
CA ILE A 515 -15.84 24.41 -19.14
C ILE A 515 -14.89 24.92 -20.23
N GLN A 516 -14.23 24.03 -20.99
CA GLN A 516 -13.40 24.43 -22.13
C GLN A 516 -14.24 25.11 -23.21
N GLU A 517 -15.38 24.52 -23.59
CA GLU A 517 -16.31 25.15 -24.55
C GLU A 517 -16.82 26.52 -24.08
N ALA A 518 -17.16 26.65 -22.78
CA ALA A 518 -17.62 27.91 -22.21
C ALA A 518 -16.53 28.99 -22.21
N LEU A 519 -15.28 28.64 -21.92
CA LEU A 519 -14.16 29.58 -21.90
C LEU A 519 -13.67 29.98 -23.30
N LEU A 520 -13.73 29.07 -24.28
CA LEU A 520 -13.44 29.39 -25.68
C LEU A 520 -14.36 30.52 -26.18
N LYS A 521 -15.66 30.43 -25.87
CA LYS A 521 -16.67 31.46 -26.21
C LYS A 521 -16.46 32.82 -25.53
N VAL A 522 -15.60 32.93 -24.52
CA VAL A 522 -15.29 34.18 -23.81
C VAL A 522 -14.03 34.88 -24.34
N ASN A 523 -13.12 34.15 -25.01
CA ASN A 523 -11.86 34.73 -25.50
C ASN A 523 -12.02 35.67 -26.70
N ASP A 524 -13.10 35.55 -27.48
CA ASP A 524 -13.43 36.47 -28.59
C ASP A 524 -13.99 37.83 -28.14
N SER A 525 -14.14 38.10 -26.83
CA SER A 525 -14.61 39.40 -26.34
C SER A 525 -13.54 40.51 -26.50
N PRO A 526 -13.84 41.61 -27.24
CA PRO A 526 -12.91 42.71 -27.47
C PRO A 526 -12.78 43.68 -26.27
N ALA A 527 -13.47 43.43 -25.15
CA ALA A 527 -13.41 44.29 -23.97
C ALA A 527 -12.01 44.30 -23.31
N THR A 528 -11.60 45.44 -22.76
CA THR A 528 -10.30 45.60 -22.06
C THR A 528 -10.41 45.61 -20.53
N ASP A 529 -11.60 45.87 -19.97
CA ASP A 529 -11.82 45.93 -18.52
C ASP A 529 -12.16 44.57 -17.89
N ARG A 530 -11.60 44.34 -16.70
CA ARG A 530 -11.70 43.10 -15.92
C ARG A 530 -13.06 42.91 -15.26
N LEU A 531 -13.75 44.00 -14.86
CA LEU A 531 -15.10 43.90 -14.27
C LEU A 531 -16.13 43.57 -15.36
N THR A 532 -15.95 44.14 -16.55
CA THR A 532 -16.78 43.91 -17.73
C THR A 532 -16.63 42.47 -18.23
N LYS A 533 -15.39 41.95 -18.40
CA LYS A 533 -15.18 40.52 -18.72
C LYS A 533 -15.77 39.58 -17.67
N MET A 534 -15.77 39.96 -16.39
CA MET A 534 -16.41 39.14 -15.34
C MET A 534 -17.94 39.13 -15.46
N LYS A 535 -18.57 40.26 -15.82
CA LYS A 535 -20.01 40.31 -16.14
C LYS A 535 -20.35 39.49 -17.39
N GLU A 536 -19.52 39.56 -18.44
CA GLU A 536 -19.70 38.78 -19.66
C GLU A 536 -19.54 37.27 -19.42
N ALA A 537 -18.56 36.84 -18.63
CA ALA A 537 -18.42 35.44 -18.23
C ALA A 537 -19.62 34.94 -17.40
N ILE A 538 -20.12 35.76 -16.45
CA ILE A 538 -21.35 35.45 -15.69
C ILE A 538 -22.56 35.38 -16.64
N LYS A 539 -22.64 36.25 -17.65
CA LYS A 539 -23.71 36.22 -18.65
C LYS A 539 -23.62 34.97 -19.54
N ALA A 540 -22.45 34.61 -20.04
CA ALA A 540 -22.25 33.39 -20.83
C ALA A 540 -22.62 32.11 -20.04
N LEU A 541 -22.31 32.06 -18.74
CA LEU A 541 -22.75 30.99 -17.84
C LEU A 541 -24.27 31.00 -17.59
N SER A 542 -24.90 32.18 -17.60
CA SER A 542 -26.37 32.32 -17.54
C SER A 542 -27.05 31.95 -18.86
N ASP A 543 -26.42 32.22 -20.01
CA ASP A 543 -26.95 31.93 -21.33
C ASP A 543 -26.76 30.44 -21.70
N TRP A 544 -25.74 29.75 -21.15
CA TRP A 544 -25.62 28.29 -21.18
C TRP A 544 -26.88 27.58 -20.64
N LYS A 545 -27.58 28.20 -19.67
CA LYS A 545 -28.86 27.70 -19.13
C LYS A 545 -29.97 27.61 -20.18
N ALA A 546 -29.85 28.28 -21.33
CA ALA A 546 -30.89 28.29 -22.37
C ALA A 546 -30.86 27.07 -23.32
N TYR A 547 -29.72 26.38 -23.46
CA TYR A 547 -29.61 25.29 -24.46
C TYR A 547 -30.05 23.91 -23.91
N PRO A 548 -30.47 22.95 -24.79
CA PRO A 548 -30.89 21.61 -24.39
C PRO A 548 -29.81 20.52 -24.50
N SER A 549 -28.60 20.84 -24.96
CA SER A 549 -27.53 19.84 -25.19
C SER A 549 -26.95 19.34 -23.86
N SER A 550 -26.94 18.02 -23.66
CA SER A 550 -26.79 17.35 -22.36
C SER A 550 -25.33 17.01 -21.96
N GLN A 551 -24.38 17.92 -22.20
CA GLN A 551 -23.01 17.75 -21.69
C GLN A 551 -22.82 18.45 -20.32
N PRO A 552 -22.18 17.78 -19.34
CA PRO A 552 -21.84 18.40 -18.05
C PRO A 552 -20.66 19.37 -18.20
N LEU A 553 -20.67 20.46 -17.42
CA LEU A 553 -19.58 21.45 -17.40
C LEU A 553 -18.26 20.81 -16.97
N ALA A 554 -18.33 19.98 -15.94
CA ALA A 554 -17.26 19.10 -15.51
C ALA A 554 -17.84 17.82 -14.91
N SER A 555 -17.06 16.74 -14.93
CA SER A 555 -17.33 15.56 -14.10
C SER A 555 -16.06 15.11 -13.39
N ALA A 556 -16.23 14.48 -12.24
CA ALA A 556 -15.16 13.88 -11.47
C ALA A 556 -15.58 12.49 -10.98
N TYR A 557 -14.62 11.58 -10.85
CA TYR A 557 -14.87 10.23 -10.30
C TYR A 557 -13.73 9.76 -9.40
N VAL A 558 -14.04 8.83 -8.51
CA VAL A 558 -13.11 8.16 -7.60
C VAL A 558 -13.33 6.65 -7.68
N LYS A 559 -12.25 5.91 -7.93
CA LYS A 559 -12.22 4.43 -7.81
C LYS A 559 -11.34 4.00 -6.66
N VAL A 560 -11.74 2.93 -5.97
CA VAL A 560 -10.98 2.33 -4.85
C VAL A 560 -10.91 0.82 -5.07
N LEU A 561 -9.71 0.25 -4.97
CA LEU A 561 -9.41 -1.13 -5.39
C LEU A 561 -9.86 -1.45 -6.84
N GLY A 562 -9.80 -0.46 -7.74
CA GLY A 562 -10.20 -0.56 -9.14
C GLY A 562 -11.70 -0.36 -9.42
N GLN A 563 -12.57 -0.44 -8.40
CA GLN A 563 -14.02 -0.26 -8.55
C GLN A 563 -14.41 1.21 -8.36
N GLU A 564 -15.28 1.72 -9.22
CA GLU A 564 -15.75 3.12 -9.15
C GLU A 564 -16.73 3.28 -7.98
N MET A 565 -16.34 4.08 -6.98
CA MET A 565 -17.05 4.26 -5.71
C MET A 565 -17.95 5.50 -5.71
N ALA A 566 -17.58 6.51 -6.49
CA ALA A 566 -18.35 7.73 -6.66
C ALA A 566 -18.03 8.36 -8.02
N PHE A 567 -19.07 8.78 -8.72
CA PHE A 567 -19.03 9.70 -9.85
C PHE A 567 -19.81 10.97 -9.45
N ALA A 568 -19.52 12.09 -10.08
CA ALA A 568 -20.24 13.35 -9.88
C ALA A 568 -20.09 14.24 -11.13
N SER A 569 -21.21 14.72 -11.66
CA SER A 569 -21.24 15.65 -12.81
C SER A 569 -21.92 16.96 -12.45
N ILE A 570 -21.28 18.08 -12.77
CA ILE A 570 -21.87 19.41 -12.69
C ILE A 570 -22.70 19.63 -13.95
N ASP A 571 -24.00 19.33 -13.85
CA ASP A 571 -24.97 19.48 -14.91
C ASP A 571 -26.04 20.55 -14.58
N LYS A 572 -26.96 20.76 -15.52
CA LYS A 572 -28.04 21.73 -15.40
C LYS A 572 -28.98 21.46 -14.20
N PRO A 573 -29.55 20.25 -14.00
CA PRO A 573 -30.44 19.99 -12.87
C PRO A 573 -29.72 20.07 -11.51
N MET A 574 -28.44 19.67 -11.38
CA MET A 574 -27.68 19.87 -10.14
C MET A 574 -27.57 21.35 -9.78
N VAL A 575 -27.25 22.22 -10.76
CA VAL A 575 -27.17 23.67 -10.54
C VAL A 575 -28.54 24.26 -10.21
N GLU A 576 -29.61 23.83 -10.89
CA GLU A 576 -30.97 24.31 -10.63
C GLU A 576 -31.48 23.89 -9.23
N HIS A 577 -31.18 22.68 -8.78
CA HIS A 577 -31.48 22.21 -7.42
C HIS A 577 -30.70 22.98 -6.34
N ILE A 578 -29.40 23.26 -6.56
CA ILE A 578 -28.59 24.10 -5.65
C ILE A 578 -29.16 25.52 -5.57
N VAL A 579 -29.62 26.09 -6.68
CA VAL A 579 -30.24 27.43 -6.71
C VAL A 579 -31.62 27.44 -6.04
N GLN A 580 -32.40 26.36 -6.14
CA GLN A 580 -33.67 26.23 -5.39
C GLN A 580 -33.41 26.16 -3.87
N LEU A 581 -32.46 25.33 -3.44
CA LEU A 581 -32.01 25.26 -2.04
C LEU A 581 -31.52 26.63 -1.53
N ALA A 582 -30.67 27.31 -2.29
CA ALA A 582 -30.11 28.62 -1.91
C ALA A 582 -31.17 29.73 -1.73
N ASN A 583 -32.31 29.61 -2.40
CA ASN A 583 -33.42 30.57 -2.32
C ASN A 583 -34.51 30.17 -1.31
N ALA A 584 -34.39 29.01 -0.64
CA ALA A 584 -35.37 28.54 0.33
C ALA A 584 -35.38 29.41 1.61
N VAL A 585 -36.58 29.67 2.14
CA VAL A 585 -36.80 30.46 3.37
C VAL A 585 -36.04 29.87 4.57
N ASP A 586 -35.89 28.54 4.61
CA ASP A 586 -35.19 27.80 5.65
C ASP A 586 -33.75 28.27 5.91
N ILE A 587 -32.99 28.73 4.91
CA ILE A 587 -31.58 29.10 5.15
C ILE A 587 -31.45 30.25 6.16
N ARG A 588 -32.42 31.17 6.22
CA ARG A 588 -32.43 32.26 7.21
C ARG A 588 -32.82 31.75 8.61
N ALA A 589 -33.80 30.85 8.69
CA ALA A 589 -34.23 30.24 9.95
C ALA A 589 -33.15 29.31 10.53
N TYR A 590 -32.54 28.48 9.68
CA TYR A 590 -31.41 27.61 10.00
C TYR A 590 -30.18 28.42 10.42
N GLY A 591 -29.87 29.51 9.70
CA GLY A 591 -28.79 30.43 10.05
C GLY A 591 -28.96 31.06 11.43
N LYS A 592 -30.17 31.51 11.78
CA LYS A 592 -30.48 32.00 13.14
C LYS A 592 -30.32 30.87 14.18
N LYS A 593 -30.96 29.71 13.95
CA LYS A 593 -30.88 28.55 14.84
C LYS A 593 -29.44 28.05 15.08
N ALA A 594 -28.58 28.12 14.07
CA ALA A 594 -27.15 27.80 14.19
C ALA A 594 -26.38 28.85 14.99
N LEU A 595 -26.67 30.14 14.80
CA LEU A 595 -26.08 31.23 15.59
C LEU A 595 -26.49 31.14 17.07
N ASP A 596 -27.77 30.89 17.34
CA ASP A 596 -28.30 30.71 18.70
C ASP A 596 -27.63 29.53 19.41
N ALA A 597 -27.42 28.41 18.71
CA ALA A 597 -26.70 27.25 19.23
C ALA A 597 -25.20 27.52 19.50
N LEU A 598 -24.55 28.36 18.68
CA LEU A 598 -23.16 28.77 18.90
C LEU A 598 -23.02 29.74 20.08
N LEU A 599 -24.02 30.61 20.30
CA LEU A 599 -24.09 31.52 21.46
C LEU A 599 -24.38 30.78 22.77
N ALA A 600 -25.24 29.75 22.75
CA ALA A 600 -25.51 28.89 23.90
C ALA A 600 -24.31 28.00 24.28
N GLY A 601 -23.37 27.78 23.35
CA GLY A 601 -22.23 26.88 23.51
C GLY A 601 -22.51 25.50 22.90
N TYR A 602 -21.93 25.23 21.74
CA TYR A 602 -22.10 23.97 21.02
C TYR A 602 -20.98 22.98 21.37
N THR A 603 -21.35 21.85 21.96
CA THR A 603 -20.42 20.73 22.20
C THR A 603 -20.92 19.49 21.47
N LYS A 604 -20.07 18.89 20.63
CA LYS A 604 -20.35 17.61 19.97
C LYS A 604 -19.13 16.70 20.05
N GLN A 605 -19.38 15.45 20.39
CA GLN A 605 -18.43 14.36 20.26
C GLN A 605 -18.87 13.46 19.11
N TYR A 606 -17.90 12.87 18.42
CA TYR A 606 -18.12 11.96 17.30
C TYR A 606 -17.08 10.84 17.35
N SER A 607 -17.51 9.59 17.21
CA SER A 607 -16.65 8.41 17.13
C SER A 607 -17.15 7.50 16.01
N LYS A 608 -16.27 7.10 15.10
CA LYS A 608 -16.59 6.21 13.98
C LYS A 608 -15.53 5.11 13.85
N PRO A 609 -15.92 3.83 13.95
CA PRO A 609 -15.04 2.71 13.67
C PRO A 609 -15.00 2.39 12.16
N MET A 610 -14.00 1.62 11.75
CA MET A 610 -13.87 1.11 10.38
C MET A 610 -13.06 -0.20 10.37
N LEU A 611 -13.58 -1.24 9.71
CA LEU A 611 -12.78 -2.39 9.33
C LEU A 611 -12.04 -2.01 8.03
N ALA A 612 -10.75 -1.76 8.13
CA ALA A 612 -9.93 -1.25 7.02
C ALA A 612 -9.39 -2.36 6.11
N ALA A 613 -9.24 -3.58 6.64
CA ALA A 613 -8.94 -4.79 5.86
C ALA A 613 -9.28 -6.07 6.64
N GLU A 614 -9.83 -7.06 5.95
CA GLU A 614 -9.81 -8.47 6.35
C GLU A 614 -9.36 -9.30 5.14
N VAL A 615 -8.05 -9.56 5.07
CA VAL A 615 -7.45 -10.42 4.06
C VAL A 615 -7.09 -11.75 4.71
N ARG A 616 -7.61 -12.85 4.18
CA ARG A 616 -7.31 -14.19 4.69
C ARG A 616 -7.08 -15.17 3.55
N ARG A 617 -6.26 -16.18 3.80
CA ARG A 617 -5.92 -17.25 2.87
C ARG A 617 -5.65 -18.51 3.67
N ILE A 618 -6.52 -19.51 3.51
CA ILE A 618 -6.60 -20.68 4.38
C ILE A 618 -6.37 -21.95 3.56
N PHE A 619 -5.42 -22.77 3.99
CA PHE A 619 -5.04 -24.03 3.35
C PHE A 619 -5.21 -25.21 4.32
N PRO A 620 -5.58 -26.40 3.83
CA PRO A 620 -5.48 -27.63 4.62
C PRO A 620 -4.02 -28.07 4.79
N THR A 621 -3.75 -28.79 5.87
CA THR A 621 -2.47 -29.47 6.13
C THR A 621 -2.62 -30.98 6.03
N SER A 622 -1.50 -31.72 6.00
CA SER A 622 -1.51 -33.19 5.99
C SER A 622 -2.15 -33.80 7.25
N VAL A 623 -2.10 -33.09 8.38
CA VAL A 623 -2.68 -33.51 9.67
C VAL A 623 -4.20 -33.29 9.74
N GLY A 624 -4.76 -32.49 8.83
CA GLY A 624 -6.19 -32.16 8.84
C GLY A 624 -6.59 -30.91 9.62
N PHE A 625 -5.62 -30.16 10.16
CA PHE A 625 -5.86 -28.80 10.67
C PHE A 625 -5.75 -27.75 9.54
N PRO A 626 -6.52 -26.65 9.58
CA PRO A 626 -6.31 -25.52 8.67
C PRO A 626 -5.07 -24.72 9.10
N MET A 627 -4.24 -24.37 8.12
CA MET A 627 -3.24 -23.30 8.22
C MET A 627 -3.86 -22.01 7.67
N GLU A 628 -3.90 -20.97 8.49
CA GLU A 628 -4.31 -19.62 8.10
C GLU A 628 -3.09 -18.71 7.90
N LEU A 629 -3.11 -17.95 6.80
CA LEU A 629 -2.39 -16.70 6.63
C LEU A 629 -3.40 -15.56 6.58
N SER A 630 -3.32 -14.57 7.46
CA SER A 630 -4.23 -13.42 7.40
C SER A 630 -3.61 -12.10 7.82
N LEU A 631 -4.19 -11.02 7.30
CA LEU A 631 -3.90 -9.63 7.61
C LEU A 631 -5.23 -8.94 7.89
N TYR A 632 -5.41 -8.56 9.15
CA TYR A 632 -6.58 -7.82 9.63
C TYR A 632 -6.17 -6.41 10.03
N SER A 633 -7.01 -5.42 9.75
CA SER A 633 -6.79 -4.04 10.18
C SER A 633 -8.11 -3.36 10.50
N ALA A 634 -8.21 -2.79 11.70
CA ALA A 634 -9.35 -2.00 12.14
C ALA A 634 -8.89 -0.68 12.78
N GLY A 635 -9.69 0.36 12.64
CA GLY A 635 -9.45 1.66 13.23
C GLY A 635 -10.69 2.26 13.86
N VAL A 636 -10.49 3.20 14.77
CA VAL A 636 -11.51 4.05 15.37
C VAL A 636 -10.99 5.49 15.31
N GLY A 637 -11.65 6.32 14.50
CA GLY A 637 -11.46 7.77 14.52
C GLY A 637 -12.44 8.40 15.49
N ALA A 638 -11.99 9.35 16.31
CA ALA A 638 -12.89 10.14 17.15
C ALA A 638 -12.42 11.58 17.28
N ALA A 639 -13.37 12.50 17.44
CA ALA A 639 -13.10 13.91 17.66
C ALA A 639 -14.09 14.51 18.66
N SER A 640 -13.60 15.30 19.60
CA SER A 640 -14.41 16.30 20.30
C SER A 640 -14.32 17.65 19.57
N LEU A 641 -15.44 18.35 19.56
CA LEU A 641 -15.59 19.73 19.09
C LEU A 641 -16.38 20.51 20.15
N GLU A 642 -15.75 21.50 20.76
CA GLU A 642 -16.37 22.47 21.67
C GLU A 642 -16.26 23.85 21.00
N VAL A 643 -17.37 24.56 20.83
CA VAL A 643 -17.41 25.90 20.21
C VAL A 643 -18.31 26.82 21.02
N GLN A 644 -17.79 27.99 21.37
CA GLN A 644 -18.52 29.03 22.08
C GLN A 644 -18.34 30.37 21.35
N ALA A 645 -19.45 30.96 20.90
CA ALA A 645 -19.48 32.31 20.35
C ALA A 645 -20.00 33.32 21.39
N SER A 646 -19.60 34.57 21.25
CA SER A 646 -20.09 35.70 22.04
C SER A 646 -20.12 36.95 21.16
N VAL A 647 -21.25 37.63 21.09
CA VAL A 647 -21.44 38.83 20.25
C VAL A 647 -21.72 40.04 21.14
N SER A 648 -21.03 41.16 20.88
CA SER A 648 -21.19 42.42 21.62
C SER A 648 -21.36 43.60 20.64
N PRO A 649 -22.40 44.46 20.80
CA PRO A 649 -23.54 44.32 21.72
C PRO A 649 -24.41 43.08 21.38
N PRO A 650 -25.26 42.61 22.31
CA PRO A 650 -26.18 41.50 22.04
C PRO A 650 -27.16 41.84 20.90
N LEU A 651 -27.54 40.82 20.12
CA LEU A 651 -28.37 40.99 18.93
C LEU A 651 -29.86 41.11 19.28
N PRO A 652 -30.63 41.98 18.58
CA PRO A 652 -32.07 42.04 18.71
C PRO A 652 -32.75 40.83 18.04
N GLU A 653 -33.99 40.51 18.44
CA GLU A 653 -34.72 39.32 17.98
C GLU A 653 -34.86 39.23 16.44
N ASN A 654 -35.05 40.38 15.80
CA ASN A 654 -35.11 40.55 14.34
C ASN A 654 -33.73 40.88 13.76
N ILE A 655 -32.92 39.84 13.52
CA ILE A 655 -31.56 39.97 13.01
C ILE A 655 -31.56 40.32 11.52
N ASN A 656 -31.30 41.58 11.18
CA ASN A 656 -30.83 41.98 9.85
C ASN A 656 -29.29 41.85 9.78
N VAL A 657 -28.75 41.35 8.67
CA VAL A 657 -27.30 41.16 8.42
C VAL A 657 -26.50 42.45 8.69
N GLY A 658 -27.10 43.63 8.48
CA GLY A 658 -26.51 44.93 8.80
C GLY A 658 -26.16 45.18 10.28
N HIS A 659 -26.67 44.37 11.22
CA HIS A 659 -26.28 44.44 12.64
C HIS A 659 -25.00 43.62 12.94
N LEU A 660 -24.80 42.48 12.27
CA LEU A 660 -23.58 41.68 12.41
C LEU A 660 -22.34 42.48 11.99
N LEU A 661 -22.46 43.26 10.90
CA LEU A 661 -21.43 44.20 10.43
C LEU A 661 -21.01 45.27 11.44
N LYS A 662 -21.80 45.50 12.50
CA LYS A 662 -21.53 46.49 13.56
C LYS A 662 -21.10 45.87 14.90
N SER A 663 -20.96 44.55 14.97
CA SER A 663 -20.70 43.81 16.20
C SER A 663 -19.25 43.35 16.32
N ASP A 664 -18.78 43.19 17.56
CA ASP A 664 -17.56 42.47 17.92
C ASP A 664 -17.91 41.01 18.22
N ILE A 665 -17.39 40.10 17.40
CA ILE A 665 -17.68 38.67 17.46
C ILE A 665 -16.44 37.95 17.99
N SER A 666 -16.55 37.38 19.19
CA SER A 666 -15.53 36.52 19.79
C SER A 666 -15.95 35.05 19.66
N LEU A 667 -15.02 34.19 19.25
CA LEU A 667 -15.23 32.77 19.02
C LEU A 667 -14.11 31.97 19.67
N ARG A 668 -14.45 31.02 20.52
CA ARG A 668 -13.52 30.04 21.12
C ARG A 668 -13.88 28.66 20.58
N ALA A 669 -12.87 27.90 20.15
CA ALA A 669 -13.06 26.53 19.69
C ALA A 669 -11.96 25.62 20.26
N ALA A 670 -12.34 24.44 20.75
CA ALA A 670 -11.41 23.35 21.08
C ALA A 670 -11.76 22.14 20.22
N VAL A 671 -10.73 21.56 19.58
CA VAL A 671 -10.90 20.41 18.69
C VAL A 671 -9.83 19.37 19.04
N ALA A 672 -10.24 18.12 19.26
CA ALA A 672 -9.32 17.03 19.59
C ALA A 672 -9.53 15.81 18.67
N PRO A 673 -9.12 15.88 17.39
CA PRO A 673 -9.08 14.70 16.53
C PRO A 673 -8.10 13.66 17.09
N SER A 674 -8.50 12.41 17.00
CA SER A 674 -7.77 11.25 17.48
C SER A 674 -8.06 10.01 16.62
N ILE A 675 -7.10 9.09 16.56
CA ILE A 675 -7.24 7.81 15.87
C ILE A 675 -6.52 6.72 16.67
N SER A 676 -7.22 5.61 16.89
CA SER A 676 -6.63 4.34 17.31
C SER A 676 -6.75 3.34 16.16
N MET A 677 -5.72 2.54 15.91
CA MET A 677 -5.70 1.55 14.83
C MET A 677 -4.89 0.32 15.24
N HIS A 678 -5.49 -0.86 15.10
CA HIS A 678 -4.82 -2.14 15.30
C HIS A 678 -4.72 -2.90 13.98
N THR A 679 -3.53 -3.42 13.68
CA THR A 679 -3.29 -4.31 12.54
C THR A 679 -2.65 -5.60 13.04
N TYR A 680 -3.20 -6.74 12.64
CA TYR A 680 -2.75 -8.08 13.03
C TYR A 680 -2.34 -8.83 11.77
N ALA A 681 -1.11 -9.35 11.74
CA ALA A 681 -0.67 -10.33 10.75
C ALA A 681 -0.50 -11.69 11.43
N VAL A 682 -1.15 -12.74 10.92
CA VAL A 682 -1.23 -14.06 11.54
C VAL A 682 -0.76 -15.14 10.58
N MET A 683 0.03 -16.09 11.09
CA MET A 683 0.45 -17.31 10.39
C MET A 683 0.44 -18.48 11.37
N GLY A 684 -0.45 -19.46 11.18
CA GLY A 684 -0.51 -20.62 12.07
C GLY A 684 -1.77 -21.48 11.91
N VAL A 685 -2.08 -22.27 12.92
CA VAL A 685 -3.36 -23.00 13.03
C VAL A 685 -4.39 -22.09 13.71
N ASN A 686 -5.57 -21.96 13.10
CA ASN A 686 -6.68 -21.20 13.64
C ASN A 686 -7.99 -21.98 13.42
N THR A 687 -8.69 -22.33 14.50
CA THR A 687 -10.02 -22.97 14.47
C THR A 687 -10.94 -22.27 15.47
N ALA A 688 -12.24 -22.58 15.43
CA ALA A 688 -13.22 -22.06 16.40
C ALA A 688 -12.90 -22.44 17.87
N PHE A 689 -12.08 -23.47 18.10
CA PHE A 689 -11.81 -24.03 19.43
C PHE A 689 -10.32 -23.96 19.87
N LEU A 690 -9.39 -23.75 18.94
CA LEU A 690 -7.94 -23.76 19.20
C LEU A 690 -7.21 -22.83 18.23
N GLN A 691 -6.37 -21.95 18.78
CA GLN A 691 -5.48 -21.08 18.00
C GLN A 691 -4.03 -21.31 18.45
N ALA A 692 -3.14 -21.59 17.50
CA ALA A 692 -1.71 -21.66 17.73
C ALA A 692 -0.95 -21.05 16.53
N SER A 693 -0.46 -19.83 16.69
CA SER A 693 0.05 -19.03 15.59
C SER A 693 1.20 -18.09 15.94
N LEU A 694 2.00 -17.77 14.91
CA LEU A 694 2.84 -16.59 14.87
C LEU A 694 1.92 -15.39 14.61
N MET A 695 1.91 -14.42 15.52
CA MET A 695 1.12 -13.20 15.42
C MET A 695 2.03 -11.97 15.53
N SER A 696 1.89 -11.03 14.60
CA SER A 696 2.50 -9.70 14.68
C SER A 696 1.39 -8.67 14.85
N ARG A 697 1.37 -7.98 15.99
CA ARG A 697 0.37 -6.98 16.34
C ARG A 697 0.98 -5.60 16.31
N ALA A 698 0.51 -4.77 15.38
CA ALA A 698 0.79 -3.34 15.33
C ALA A 698 -0.35 -2.57 15.99
N LYS A 699 -0.03 -1.78 17.02
CA LYS A 699 -0.89 -0.72 17.57
C LYS A 699 -0.39 0.64 17.08
N ILE A 700 -1.30 1.49 16.63
CA ILE A 700 -1.04 2.90 16.30
C ILE A 700 -2.06 3.75 17.05
N HIS A 701 -1.60 4.76 17.77
CA HIS A 701 -2.45 5.74 18.45
C HIS A 701 -1.94 7.15 18.16
N SER A 702 -2.85 8.09 17.90
CA SER A 702 -2.51 9.48 17.63
C SER A 702 -3.61 10.43 18.09
N VAL A 703 -3.22 11.56 18.69
CA VAL A 703 -4.11 12.63 19.15
C VAL A 703 -3.48 13.98 18.81
N ALA A 704 -4.19 14.82 18.07
CA ALA A 704 -3.70 16.13 17.62
C ALA A 704 -4.61 17.25 18.14
N PRO A 705 -4.58 17.56 19.45
CA PRO A 705 -5.48 18.53 20.04
C PRO A 705 -5.05 19.97 19.72
N ALA A 706 -6.03 20.83 19.45
CA ALA A 706 -5.82 22.25 19.24
C ALA A 706 -6.91 23.08 19.93
N LYS A 707 -6.52 24.22 20.49
CA LYS A 707 -7.44 25.25 21.00
C LYS A 707 -7.21 26.53 20.20
N PHE A 708 -8.31 27.17 19.82
CA PHE A 708 -8.34 28.35 18.99
C PHE A 708 -9.19 29.44 19.66
N ALA A 709 -8.74 30.69 19.53
CA ALA A 709 -9.52 31.86 19.86
C ALA A 709 -9.44 32.86 18.70
N ALA A 710 -10.59 33.22 18.16
CA ALA A 710 -10.73 34.23 17.12
C ALA A 710 -11.57 35.39 17.64
N ARG A 711 -11.25 36.62 17.22
CA ARG A 711 -12.07 37.81 17.46
C ARG A 711 -12.10 38.67 16.21
N LEU A 712 -13.30 39.06 15.82
CA LEU A 712 -13.59 39.83 14.61
C LEU A 712 -14.37 41.08 14.99
N ASP A 713 -13.69 42.23 14.96
CA ASP A 713 -14.32 43.54 15.06
C ASP A 713 -14.62 44.01 13.63
N MET A 714 -15.85 43.74 13.17
CA MET A 714 -16.27 44.05 11.79
C MET A 714 -16.29 45.55 11.51
N ASN A 715 -16.53 46.37 12.53
CA ASN A 715 -16.60 47.82 12.44
C ASN A 715 -15.21 48.46 12.24
N LYS A 716 -14.15 47.88 12.85
CA LYS A 716 -12.75 48.32 12.65
C LYS A 716 -11.97 47.50 11.62
N GLY A 717 -12.61 46.54 10.95
CA GLY A 717 -11.94 45.62 10.00
C GLY A 717 -10.83 44.77 10.64
N ASN A 718 -10.87 44.57 11.96
CA ASN A 718 -9.76 44.02 12.74
C ASN A 718 -10.03 42.55 13.12
N PHE A 719 -9.22 41.64 12.57
CA PHE A 719 -9.28 40.21 12.81
C PHE A 719 -8.06 39.72 13.60
N ASN A 720 -8.31 39.06 14.73
CA ASN A 720 -7.29 38.53 15.63
C ASN A 720 -7.52 37.02 15.80
N PHE A 721 -6.56 36.20 15.39
CA PHE A 721 -6.64 34.74 15.46
C PHE A 721 -5.46 34.17 16.26
N GLN A 722 -5.75 33.32 17.23
CA GLN A 722 -4.78 32.80 18.18
C GLN A 722 -4.92 31.28 18.30
N ILE A 723 -3.80 30.57 18.17
CA ILE A 723 -3.69 29.15 18.52
C ILE A 723 -3.17 29.10 19.96
N LEU A 724 -3.95 28.51 20.85
CA LEU A 724 -3.64 28.40 22.28
C LEU A 724 -2.90 27.07 22.54
N PRO A 725 -1.86 27.06 23.40
CA PRO A 725 -1.19 25.82 23.77
C PRO A 725 -2.14 24.88 24.53
N VAL A 726 -2.00 23.58 24.27
CA VAL A 726 -2.78 22.54 24.96
C VAL A 726 -1.92 21.87 26.01
N GLU A 727 -2.30 22.02 27.28
CA GLU A 727 -1.66 21.33 28.40
C GLU A 727 -2.17 19.89 28.52
N GLY A 728 -1.35 19.00 29.09
CA GLY A 728 -1.73 17.62 29.40
C GLY A 728 -1.61 16.58 28.28
N VAL A 729 -1.09 16.92 27.08
CA VAL A 729 -0.85 15.94 25.99
C VAL A 729 0.63 15.85 25.64
N ASP A 730 1.32 14.96 26.36
CA ASP A 730 2.77 14.73 26.30
C ASP A 730 3.20 13.88 25.08
N THR A 731 2.30 13.02 24.58
CA THR A 731 2.49 12.15 23.40
C THR A 731 1.46 12.51 22.33
N ILE A 732 1.93 12.88 21.14
CA ILE A 732 1.07 13.18 19.98
C ILE A 732 0.76 11.89 19.21
N ALA A 733 1.75 11.03 19.01
CA ALA A 733 1.57 9.76 18.30
C ALA A 733 2.47 8.66 18.88
N SER A 734 1.97 7.44 18.91
CA SER A 734 2.71 6.23 19.23
C SER A 734 2.43 5.14 18.20
N ALA A 735 3.45 4.35 17.88
CA ALA A 735 3.31 3.16 17.06
C ALA A 735 4.15 2.04 17.69
N ARG A 736 3.54 0.88 17.90
CA ARG A 736 4.16 -0.26 18.57
C ARG A 736 3.86 -1.53 17.79
N VAL A 737 4.89 -2.28 17.43
CA VAL A 737 4.77 -3.59 16.77
C VAL A 737 5.40 -4.64 17.66
N ASP A 738 4.62 -5.61 18.11
CA ASP A 738 5.10 -6.79 18.86
C ASP A 738 4.82 -8.06 18.04
N THR A 739 5.85 -8.85 17.74
CA THR A 739 5.72 -10.19 17.16
C THR A 739 5.93 -11.27 18.22
N PHE A 740 5.00 -12.22 18.31
CA PHE A 740 4.98 -13.28 19.32
C PHE A 740 4.36 -14.57 18.77
N ALA A 741 4.75 -15.70 19.37
CA ALA A 741 4.00 -16.95 19.30
C ALA A 741 2.85 -16.91 20.32
N VAL A 742 1.65 -17.32 19.93
CA VAL A 742 0.49 -17.46 20.81
C VAL A 742 -0.06 -18.88 20.69
N ALA A 743 -0.47 -19.45 21.83
CA ALA A 743 -1.33 -20.63 21.88
C ALA A 743 -2.44 -20.41 22.91
N ARG A 744 -3.68 -20.74 22.54
CA ARG A 744 -4.88 -20.67 23.38
C ARG A 744 -5.99 -21.57 22.87
N ASN A 745 -6.80 -22.09 23.78
CA ASN A 745 -7.97 -22.91 23.49
C ASN A 745 -9.23 -22.33 24.15
N VAL A 746 -10.40 -22.56 23.55
CA VAL A 746 -11.65 -21.87 23.91
C VAL A 746 -12.17 -22.22 25.33
N GLU A 747 -11.79 -23.39 25.84
CA GLU A 747 -12.13 -23.86 27.19
C GLU A 747 -11.16 -23.36 28.27
N ASP A 748 -10.06 -22.70 27.89
CA ASP A 748 -9.04 -22.20 28.83
C ASP A 748 -8.37 -20.90 28.37
N LEU A 749 -9.17 -19.89 28.02
CA LEU A 749 -8.66 -18.58 27.56
C LEU A 749 -7.73 -17.89 28.57
N GLU A 750 -7.94 -18.07 29.88
CA GLU A 750 -7.06 -17.56 30.94
C GLU A 750 -5.67 -18.23 30.95
N ALA A 751 -5.53 -19.43 30.39
CA ALA A 751 -4.26 -20.13 30.27
C ALA A 751 -3.42 -19.70 29.04
N THR A 752 -3.91 -18.76 28.23
CA THR A 752 -3.30 -18.27 26.97
C THR A 752 -1.79 -18.02 27.12
N LYS A 753 -0.98 -18.76 26.35
CA LYS A 753 0.48 -18.68 26.39
C LYS A 753 1.03 -17.81 25.25
N ILE A 754 1.40 -16.57 25.58
CA ILE A 754 2.10 -15.64 24.68
C ILE A 754 3.61 -15.69 24.94
N THR A 755 4.39 -15.97 23.90
CA THR A 755 5.87 -16.01 23.96
C THR A 755 6.44 -15.08 22.88
N SER A 756 7.20 -14.04 23.27
CA SER A 756 7.89 -13.19 22.28
C SER A 756 8.89 -14.01 21.46
N ILE A 757 8.96 -13.76 20.14
CA ILE A 757 9.85 -14.50 19.22
C ILE A 757 11.32 -14.37 19.63
N ILE A 758 11.69 -13.26 20.28
CA ILE A 758 13.06 -12.99 20.75
C ILE A 758 13.06 -13.04 22.28
N PRO A 759 13.64 -14.07 22.91
CA PRO A 759 13.49 -14.31 24.35
C PRO A 759 13.91 -13.11 25.21
N ALA A 760 13.12 -12.80 26.24
CA ALA A 760 13.45 -11.81 27.25
C ALA A 760 14.49 -12.36 28.24
N VAL A 761 15.35 -11.50 28.78
CA VAL A 761 16.35 -11.89 29.77
C VAL A 761 15.69 -12.00 31.15
N ASN A 762 15.16 -13.19 31.47
CA ASN A 762 14.55 -13.47 32.78
C ASN A 762 15.63 -13.59 33.88
N SER A 763 15.95 -12.45 34.49
CA SER A 763 16.87 -12.33 35.64
C SER A 763 16.54 -13.27 36.80
N THR A 764 15.26 -13.60 36.98
CA THR A 764 14.75 -14.47 38.05
C THR A 764 15.09 -15.96 37.88
N LYS A 765 15.30 -16.47 36.66
CA LYS A 765 15.81 -17.84 36.47
C LYS A 765 17.31 -17.93 36.79
N LEU A 766 18.09 -16.87 36.50
CA LEU A 766 19.52 -16.82 36.78
C LEU A 766 19.85 -16.94 38.28
N SER A 767 19.02 -16.37 39.17
CA SER A 767 19.28 -16.40 40.61
C SER A 767 19.09 -17.79 41.25
N LYS A 768 18.11 -18.57 40.78
CA LYS A 768 17.81 -19.89 41.35
C LYS A 768 18.75 -21.00 40.87
N GLN A 769 19.26 -20.92 39.63
CA GLN A 769 20.00 -22.04 39.03
C GLN A 769 21.54 -21.97 39.26
N ASN A 770 22.08 -20.78 39.57
CA ASN A 770 23.52 -20.58 39.75
C ASN A 770 23.95 -20.31 41.22
N SER A 771 23.03 -20.22 42.18
CA SER A 771 23.36 -19.85 43.57
C SER A 771 24.28 -20.87 44.27
N THR A 772 24.14 -22.16 43.94
CA THR A 772 25.04 -23.24 44.40
C THR A 772 26.42 -23.16 43.75
N ALA A 773 26.49 -22.94 42.44
CA ALA A 773 27.74 -22.83 41.68
C ALA A 773 28.51 -21.51 41.88
N LEU A 774 27.84 -20.46 42.36
CA LEU A 774 28.47 -19.19 42.74
C LEU A 774 29.10 -19.27 44.13
N ARG A 775 28.44 -19.92 45.10
CA ARG A 775 29.01 -20.08 46.46
C ARG A 775 30.33 -20.85 46.45
N SER A 776 30.45 -21.91 45.65
CA SER A 776 31.69 -22.68 45.53
C SER A 776 32.83 -21.92 44.83
N ARG A 777 32.54 -20.94 43.97
CA ARG A 777 33.56 -20.09 43.32
C ARG A 777 33.92 -18.83 44.10
N MET A 778 33.01 -18.27 44.90
CA MET A 778 33.31 -17.12 45.76
C MET A 778 34.32 -17.46 46.87
N ALA A 779 34.40 -18.74 47.28
CA ALA A 779 35.39 -19.21 48.25
C ALA A 779 36.84 -19.26 47.72
N SER A 780 37.07 -19.14 46.41
CA SER A 780 38.39 -19.32 45.79
C SER A 780 38.92 -18.07 45.06
N SER A 781 38.41 -16.87 45.40
CA SER A 781 38.79 -15.62 44.72
C SER A 781 38.64 -14.38 45.60
N LEU A 782 39.01 -14.47 46.89
CA LEU A 782 38.91 -13.37 47.86
C LEU A 782 40.27 -12.84 48.35
N GLU A 783 41.29 -12.95 47.49
CA GLU A 783 42.54 -12.20 47.57
C GLU A 783 42.80 -11.54 46.20
N ASP A 784 42.10 -10.43 45.90
CA ASP A 784 42.73 -9.10 45.85
C ASP A 784 41.75 -7.97 45.44
N SER A 785 42.06 -6.73 45.85
CA SER A 785 41.44 -5.45 45.45
C SER A 785 39.97 -5.18 45.81
N SER A 786 39.67 -3.91 46.15
CA SER A 786 38.41 -3.47 46.77
C SER A 786 37.55 -2.53 45.91
N SER A 787 36.33 -2.24 46.39
CA SER A 787 35.46 -1.13 45.96
C SER A 787 34.90 -1.15 44.51
N ALA A 788 34.07 -2.15 44.22
CA ALA A 788 33.04 -2.03 43.17
C ALA A 788 31.68 -2.50 43.70
N SER A 789 30.64 -1.68 43.57
CA SER A 789 29.30 -2.02 44.05
C SER A 789 28.77 -3.31 43.41
N SER A 790 28.05 -4.12 44.18
CA SER A 790 27.48 -5.40 43.75
C SER A 790 26.64 -5.29 42.46
N GLU A 791 25.91 -4.19 42.28
CA GLU A 791 25.17 -3.88 41.05
C GLU A 791 26.06 -3.73 39.80
N ILE A 792 27.24 -3.13 39.95
CA ILE A 792 28.18 -2.88 38.84
C ILE A 792 28.86 -4.19 38.43
N LEU A 793 29.21 -5.04 39.40
CA LEU A 793 29.68 -6.40 39.14
C LEU A 793 28.58 -7.25 38.49
N PHE A 794 27.36 -7.25 39.04
CA PHE A 794 26.21 -7.95 38.46
C PHE A 794 25.93 -7.49 37.02
N SER A 795 25.98 -6.17 36.76
CA SER A 795 25.85 -5.58 35.42
C SER A 795 26.96 -6.06 34.46
N LYS A 796 28.24 -6.03 34.87
CA LYS A 796 29.35 -6.56 34.05
C LYS A 796 29.17 -8.05 33.75
N THR A 797 28.88 -8.87 34.75
CA THR A 797 28.69 -10.32 34.58
C THR A 797 27.47 -10.64 33.70
N LEU A 798 26.35 -9.93 33.85
CA LEU A 798 25.17 -10.08 32.99
C LEU A 798 25.50 -9.74 31.53
N ASN A 799 26.25 -8.67 31.28
CA ASN A 799 26.73 -8.32 29.94
C ASN A 799 27.66 -9.40 29.34
N GLN A 800 28.51 -10.00 30.17
CA GLN A 800 29.49 -11.02 29.77
C GLN A 800 28.87 -12.42 29.59
N PHE A 801 27.68 -12.68 30.16
CA PHE A 801 26.86 -13.85 29.85
C PHE A 801 25.92 -13.61 28.66
N ALA A 802 25.37 -12.41 28.49
CA ALA A 802 24.53 -12.06 27.35
C ALA A 802 25.28 -12.19 26.00
N SER A 803 26.59 -11.87 25.99
CA SER A 803 27.46 -12.08 24.83
C SER A 803 27.71 -13.57 24.51
N LYS A 804 27.73 -14.46 25.52
CA LYS A 804 27.80 -15.91 25.31
C LYS A 804 26.50 -16.49 24.73
N LEU A 805 25.36 -15.89 25.06
CA LEU A 805 24.02 -16.30 24.58
C LEU A 805 23.61 -15.68 23.24
N LYS A 806 24.45 -14.85 22.60
CA LYS A 806 24.16 -14.12 21.34
C LYS A 806 22.87 -13.25 21.38
N ILE A 807 22.40 -12.85 22.56
CA ILE A 807 21.12 -12.12 22.70
C ILE A 807 21.28 -10.65 22.28
N PRO A 808 20.40 -10.08 21.42
CA PRO A 808 20.47 -8.67 21.05
C PRO A 808 20.18 -7.72 22.21
N LYS A 809 21.04 -6.71 22.34
CA LYS A 809 20.68 -5.44 22.98
C LYS A 809 19.72 -4.69 22.06
N ALA A 810 18.66 -4.10 22.62
CA ALA A 810 17.76 -3.25 21.85
C ALA A 810 18.52 -2.01 21.36
N SER A 811 18.35 -1.66 20.08
CA SER A 811 18.87 -0.41 19.53
C SER A 811 17.86 0.70 19.82
N MET A 812 18.34 1.81 20.40
CA MET A 812 17.51 2.94 20.80
C MET A 812 18.10 4.25 20.28
N TRP A 813 17.22 5.13 19.80
CA TRP A 813 17.57 6.42 19.24
C TRP A 813 16.52 7.48 19.60
N LYS A 814 16.97 8.72 19.77
CA LYS A 814 16.15 9.88 20.11
C LYS A 814 16.67 11.11 19.37
N ARG A 815 15.77 11.86 18.72
CA ARG A 815 16.05 13.24 18.25
C ARG A 815 14.95 14.16 18.74
N CYS A 816 15.32 15.41 19.04
CA CYS A 816 14.37 16.46 19.37
C CYS A 816 14.61 17.69 18.51
N ALA A 817 13.55 18.44 18.24
CA ALA A 817 13.57 19.77 17.64
C ALA A 817 12.86 20.74 18.58
N SER A 818 13.11 22.04 18.45
CA SER A 818 12.49 23.07 19.29
C SER A 818 12.24 24.33 18.48
N SER A 819 11.02 24.86 18.56
CA SER A 819 10.63 26.14 17.98
C SER A 819 10.34 27.12 19.11
N TYR A 820 11.23 28.08 19.30
CA TYR A 820 11.02 29.16 20.26
C TYR A 820 9.89 30.11 19.85
N THR A 821 9.65 30.26 18.53
CA THR A 821 8.54 31.04 17.96
C THR A 821 7.17 30.54 18.40
N PHE A 822 7.02 29.22 18.59
CA PHE A 822 5.76 28.59 19.01
C PHE A 822 5.82 28.03 20.44
N GLY A 823 6.94 28.19 21.15
CA GLY A 823 7.12 27.65 22.50
C GLY A 823 7.06 26.12 22.62
N ILE A 824 7.36 25.37 21.55
CA ILE A 824 7.15 23.92 21.48
C ILE A 824 8.48 23.17 21.26
N LYS A 825 8.66 22.06 22.00
CA LYS A 825 9.74 21.09 21.84
C LYS A 825 9.16 19.71 21.50
N ALA A 826 9.41 19.26 20.27
CA ALA A 826 9.04 17.92 19.82
C ALA A 826 10.22 16.94 19.96
N CYS A 827 9.96 15.70 20.34
CA CYS A 827 10.94 14.63 20.44
C CYS A 827 10.41 13.34 19.80
N ALA A 828 11.15 12.79 18.84
CA ALA A 828 10.93 11.46 18.29
C ALA A 828 11.86 10.47 18.97
N GLU A 829 11.28 9.39 19.51
CA GLU A 829 11.98 8.29 20.18
C GLU A 829 11.67 6.99 19.44
N MET A 830 12.68 6.19 19.14
CA MET A 830 12.53 4.89 18.49
C MET A 830 13.40 3.85 19.19
N ALA A 831 12.83 2.70 19.51
CA ALA A 831 13.53 1.53 20.02
C ALA A 831 13.13 0.28 19.23
N THR A 832 14.10 -0.56 18.90
CA THR A 832 13.91 -1.75 18.06
C THR A 832 14.76 -2.92 18.59
N ARG A 833 14.14 -4.10 18.66
CA ARG A 833 14.76 -5.37 19.04
C ARG A 833 14.17 -6.45 18.12
N ASN A 834 14.92 -6.84 17.10
CA ASN A 834 14.44 -7.69 16.01
C ASN A 834 15.35 -8.91 15.78
N ALA A 835 14.91 -9.85 14.94
CA ALA A 835 15.61 -11.10 14.64
C ALA A 835 16.82 -10.94 13.68
N SER A 836 17.19 -9.72 13.31
CA SER A 836 18.25 -9.43 12.33
C SER A 836 19.65 -9.97 12.71
N TYR A 837 19.87 -10.26 14.00
CA TYR A 837 21.06 -10.93 14.52
C TYR A 837 21.21 -12.39 14.08
N VAL A 838 20.10 -13.05 13.73
CA VAL A 838 20.08 -14.42 13.21
C VAL A 838 20.36 -14.42 11.72
N ARG A 839 19.64 -13.57 10.96
CA ARG A 839 19.88 -13.29 9.54
C ARG A 839 19.61 -11.82 9.23
N ASN A 840 20.52 -11.17 8.52
CA ASN A 840 20.35 -9.79 8.05
C ASN A 840 19.43 -9.72 6.81
N ASN A 841 18.13 -9.91 7.04
CA ASN A 841 17.08 -9.96 6.02
C ASN A 841 15.88 -9.07 6.47
N PRO A 842 15.22 -8.31 5.59
CA PRO A 842 14.03 -7.49 5.91
C PRO A 842 12.96 -8.18 6.77
N ILE A 843 12.65 -9.45 6.56
CA ILE A 843 11.67 -10.21 7.35
C ILE A 843 12.13 -10.36 8.81
N TYR A 844 13.41 -10.68 9.01
CA TYR A 844 14.04 -10.79 10.34
C TYR A 844 14.25 -9.42 10.99
N THR A 845 14.37 -8.37 10.18
CA THR A 845 14.39 -6.97 10.63
C THR A 845 13.00 -6.50 11.08
N ALA A 846 11.91 -7.01 10.49
CA ALA A 846 10.54 -6.70 10.86
C ALA A 846 10.04 -7.52 12.07
N ILE A 847 10.39 -8.81 12.17
CA ILE A 847 9.97 -9.67 13.29
C ILE A 847 10.70 -9.27 14.58
N GLY A 848 9.94 -8.91 15.61
CA GLY A 848 10.47 -8.53 16.92
C GLY A 848 9.58 -7.55 17.70
N ASN A 849 10.21 -6.69 18.49
CA ASN A 849 9.56 -5.59 19.20
C ASN A 849 10.07 -4.25 18.67
N HIS A 850 9.19 -3.41 18.15
CA HIS A 850 9.48 -2.06 17.69
C HIS A 850 8.54 -1.08 18.38
N SER A 851 9.08 0.06 18.82
CA SER A 851 8.29 1.14 19.40
C SER A 851 8.80 2.48 18.91
N PHE A 852 7.89 3.31 18.42
CA PHE A 852 8.10 4.70 18.04
C PHE A 852 7.14 5.58 18.86
N THR A 853 7.64 6.69 19.41
CA THR A 853 6.77 7.72 20.02
C THR A 853 7.21 9.11 19.60
N LEU A 854 6.23 9.94 19.24
CA LEU A 854 6.39 11.37 18.99
C LEU A 854 5.78 12.12 20.18
N LYS A 855 6.65 12.73 20.98
CA LYS A 855 6.30 13.48 22.19
C LYS A 855 6.42 14.98 21.94
N SER A 856 5.58 15.76 22.60
CA SER A 856 5.59 17.22 22.53
C SER A 856 5.52 17.81 23.93
N LYS A 857 6.28 18.87 24.18
CA LYS A 857 6.24 19.62 25.44
C LYS A 857 6.27 21.11 25.15
N THR A 858 5.53 21.88 25.93
CA THR A 858 5.70 23.33 26.04
C THR A 858 7.08 23.66 26.63
N ILE A 859 7.67 24.77 26.19
CA ILE A 859 8.94 25.29 26.68
C ILE A 859 8.63 26.36 27.72
N ASP A 860 8.72 26.01 29.00
CA ASP A 860 8.56 26.99 30.09
C ASP A 860 9.64 28.09 29.97
N ARG A 861 9.19 29.35 29.91
CA ARG A 861 10.04 30.53 29.72
C ARG A 861 10.73 31.00 31.01
N ARG A 862 10.45 30.40 32.18
CA ARG A 862 11.02 30.84 33.47
C ARG A 862 12.53 30.57 33.65
N ILE A 863 13.16 29.68 32.88
CA ILE A 863 14.62 29.47 32.93
C ILE A 863 15.34 30.31 31.86
N SER A 864 15.02 31.61 31.81
CA SER A 864 15.93 32.62 31.27
C SER A 864 17.03 32.90 32.30
N LYS A 865 18.01 32.00 32.43
CA LYS A 865 19.26 32.36 33.13
C LYS A 865 19.92 33.49 32.34
N THR A 866 19.99 34.67 32.93
CA THR A 866 20.73 35.82 32.41
C THR A 866 22.17 35.39 32.13
N ILE A 867 22.58 35.42 30.85
CA ILE A 867 23.97 35.20 30.48
C ILE A 867 24.68 36.54 30.68
N ASP A 868 25.37 36.69 31.81
CA ASP A 868 26.24 37.83 32.06
C ASP A 868 27.31 37.92 30.97
N LEU A 869 27.23 38.99 30.17
CA LEU A 869 28.12 39.20 29.03
C LEU A 869 29.59 39.44 29.44
N ALA A 870 29.85 39.61 30.74
CA ALA A 870 31.17 39.85 31.31
C ALA A 870 32.11 38.62 31.27
N GLN A 871 31.61 37.39 31.37
CA GLN A 871 32.49 36.21 31.51
C GLN A 871 33.13 35.72 30.19
N VAL A 872 32.67 36.20 29.03
CA VAL A 872 33.20 35.74 27.72
C VAL A 872 34.54 36.38 27.37
N LEU A 873 34.82 37.60 27.85
CA LEU A 873 36.01 38.37 27.48
C LEU A 873 37.32 37.88 28.14
N ASN A 874 37.25 37.04 29.17
CA ASN A 874 38.40 36.62 29.98
C ASN A 874 38.98 35.23 29.61
N ARG A 875 38.73 34.73 28.39
CA ARG A 875 39.19 33.40 27.92
C ARG A 875 40.04 33.39 26.64
N THR A 876 40.55 34.54 26.21
CA THR A 876 41.42 34.71 25.02
C THR A 876 42.91 34.88 25.33
N SER A 877 43.32 34.80 26.60
CA SER A 877 44.73 34.80 27.02
C SER A 877 45.10 33.49 27.72
N LYS A 878 46.32 32.97 27.40
CA LYS A 878 46.71 31.54 27.51
C LYS A 878 45.83 30.68 26.56
N TRP A 879 46.38 29.92 25.61
CA TRP A 879 47.60 29.13 25.68
C TRP A 879 48.69 29.51 24.64
N ARG A 880 49.85 29.90 25.16
CA ARG A 880 51.20 29.58 24.65
C ARG A 880 51.86 28.71 25.75
N SER A 881 52.84 27.83 25.52
CA SER A 881 53.35 27.21 24.28
C SER A 881 54.46 26.19 24.64
N SER A 882 54.45 24.99 24.04
CA SER A 882 55.56 24.02 24.07
C SER A 882 55.31 22.92 23.03
N SER A 883 56.28 22.43 22.24
CA SER A 883 57.69 22.81 22.13
C SER A 883 58.30 22.35 20.78
N SER A 884 59.20 23.19 20.21
CA SER A 884 60.46 22.87 19.50
C SER A 884 60.63 21.65 18.57
N SER A 885 61.46 21.68 17.50
CA SER A 885 62.06 22.76 16.68
C SER A 885 63.01 22.15 15.64
N SER A 886 63.09 22.69 14.42
CA SER A 886 64.34 22.70 13.65
C SER A 886 64.31 23.83 12.61
N SER A 887 65.47 24.43 12.36
CA SER A 887 65.64 25.61 11.51
C SER A 887 66.17 25.26 10.13
N ARG A 888 65.91 26.13 9.13
CA ARG A 888 66.97 26.87 8.41
C ARG A 888 66.38 27.96 7.51
N SER A 889 67.27 28.81 7.00
CA SER A 889 67.00 30.16 6.48
C SER A 889 67.39 30.32 5.01
N SER A 890 66.66 31.14 4.25
CA SER A 890 67.24 31.96 3.15
C SER A 890 66.34 33.10 2.63
N ARG A 891 67.00 34.20 2.28
CA ARG A 891 66.61 35.40 1.49
C ARG A 891 67.93 35.97 0.91
N PRO A 892 67.98 36.87 -0.10
CA PRO A 892 66.91 37.71 -0.67
C PRO A 892 66.33 37.18 -2.00
N SER A 893 66.55 37.61 -3.26
CA SER A 893 67.38 38.66 -3.93
C SER A 893 66.75 39.08 -5.29
N LEU A 894 67.29 40.13 -5.92
CA LEU A 894 66.96 40.64 -7.27
C LEU A 894 67.79 39.87 -8.36
N SER A 895 67.74 40.10 -9.69
CA SER A 895 67.29 41.24 -10.52
C SER A 895 67.04 40.82 -12.00
N VAL A 896 65.96 41.26 -12.69
CA VAL A 896 65.89 42.39 -13.68
C VAL A 896 66.34 42.10 -15.13
N ARG A 897 65.60 42.67 -16.10
CA ARG A 897 65.82 42.79 -17.58
C ARG A 897 65.72 41.49 -18.42
N SER A 898 65.31 41.52 -19.70
CA SER A 898 64.44 42.47 -20.45
C SER A 898 64.12 41.92 -21.84
N GLY A 899 62.89 42.09 -22.33
CA GLY A 899 62.50 41.74 -23.70
C GLY A 899 61.17 42.37 -24.12
N SER A 900 61.23 43.36 -25.00
CA SER A 900 60.10 43.91 -25.78
C SER A 900 59.65 42.90 -26.86
N SER A 901 58.46 42.99 -27.48
CA SER A 901 57.71 44.20 -27.83
C SER A 901 56.18 44.06 -27.78
N SER A 902 55.52 45.21 -27.98
CA SER A 902 54.08 45.46 -27.92
C SER A 902 53.23 44.74 -28.97
N SER A 903 52.01 44.36 -28.57
CA SER A 903 50.84 44.38 -29.46
C SER A 903 49.73 45.27 -28.88
N ILE A 904 49.07 46.01 -29.77
CA ILE A 904 48.27 47.22 -29.51
C ILE A 904 47.07 46.98 -28.58
N SER A 905 46.85 47.91 -27.65
CA SER A 905 45.61 48.03 -26.86
C SER A 905 44.57 48.89 -27.60
N SER A 906 43.34 48.39 -27.73
CA SER A 906 42.14 49.22 -27.96
C SER A 906 41.38 49.38 -26.64
N SER A 907 41.42 50.58 -26.05
CA SER A 907 40.90 50.82 -24.70
C SER A 907 39.91 51.98 -24.62
N SER A 908 38.63 51.69 -24.85
CA SER A 908 37.49 52.55 -24.49
C SER A 908 36.25 51.66 -24.31
N SER A 909 35.48 51.73 -23.21
CA SER A 909 35.54 52.64 -22.06
C SER A 909 35.27 51.92 -20.73
N SER A 910 36.19 52.04 -19.77
CA SER A 910 36.06 51.50 -18.40
C SER A 910 35.58 52.56 -17.40
N SER A 911 34.35 53.03 -17.58
CA SER A 911 33.64 53.92 -16.65
C SER A 911 32.14 53.63 -16.72
N SER A 912 31.52 52.94 -15.75
CA SER A 912 31.30 53.49 -14.41
C SER A 912 31.20 52.41 -13.33
N MET A 913 32.32 51.98 -12.75
CA MET A 913 32.34 50.99 -11.67
C MET A 913 32.54 51.62 -10.28
N SER A 914 31.66 52.55 -9.90
CA SER A 914 31.54 53.01 -8.51
C SER A 914 30.08 53.34 -8.16
N LYS A 915 29.69 53.11 -6.90
CA LYS A 915 28.30 53.15 -6.38
C LYS A 915 27.32 52.23 -7.14
N VAL A 916 27.06 51.03 -6.58
CA VAL A 916 25.84 50.28 -6.91
C VAL A 916 24.65 51.10 -6.41
N ARG A 917 23.93 51.77 -7.32
CA ARG A 917 22.60 52.33 -7.01
C ARG A 917 21.64 51.17 -6.78
N TYR A 918 20.93 51.19 -5.65
CA TYR A 918 19.72 50.41 -5.48
C TYR A 918 18.63 51.00 -6.39
N LEU A 919 17.81 50.15 -7.00
CA LEU A 919 16.71 50.61 -7.86
C LEU A 919 15.65 51.39 -7.06
N SER A 920 15.58 51.17 -5.74
CA SER A 920 14.80 51.97 -4.77
C SER A 920 15.04 53.49 -4.79
N ASN A 921 16.10 53.95 -5.47
CA ASN A 921 16.49 55.36 -5.55
C ASN A 921 16.28 55.94 -6.96
N THR A 922 15.73 55.16 -7.91
CA THR A 922 15.59 55.54 -9.32
C THR A 922 14.33 55.00 -10.01
N VAL A 923 13.66 53.98 -9.46
CA VAL A 923 12.45 53.36 -10.01
C VAL A 923 11.51 52.99 -8.86
N ASP A 924 10.21 53.23 -9.03
CA ASP A 924 9.19 52.86 -8.04
C ASP A 924 9.07 51.34 -7.85
N SER A 925 8.56 50.91 -6.69
CA SER A 925 8.36 49.48 -6.42
C SER A 925 7.14 48.94 -7.16
N LEU A 926 7.35 47.89 -7.97
CA LEU A 926 6.30 47.15 -8.66
C LEU A 926 5.35 46.45 -7.67
N VAL A 927 5.90 45.90 -6.58
CA VAL A 927 5.15 45.26 -5.48
C VAL A 927 5.90 45.45 -4.16
N THR A 928 5.19 45.81 -3.09
CA THR A 928 5.67 45.68 -1.70
C THR A 928 4.72 44.79 -0.91
N ILE A 929 5.26 43.79 -0.21
CA ILE A 929 4.54 42.85 0.66
C ILE A 929 5.07 43.04 2.09
N LEU A 930 4.17 43.34 3.03
CA LEU A 930 4.52 43.58 4.43
C LEU A 930 3.91 42.48 5.32
N ILE A 931 4.77 41.72 6.00
CA ILE A 931 4.39 40.59 6.85
C ILE A 931 4.77 40.95 8.29
N HIS A 932 3.82 41.47 9.07
CA HIS A 932 4.06 41.91 10.45
C HIS A 932 3.30 41.09 11.51
N ALA A 933 3.90 41.00 12.69
CA ALA A 933 3.32 40.46 13.92
C ALA A 933 3.46 41.54 15.01
N LYS A 934 2.36 41.82 15.71
CA LYS A 934 2.34 42.81 16.80
C LYS A 934 2.64 42.09 18.12
N ARG A 935 3.78 42.41 18.74
CA ARG A 935 4.21 41.80 20.01
C ARG A 935 3.39 42.32 21.19
N ALA A 936 3.43 41.58 22.31
CA ALA A 936 2.76 41.95 23.56
C ALA A 936 3.35 43.20 24.24
N ASP A 937 4.59 43.56 23.88
CA ASP A 937 5.28 44.82 24.26
C ASP A 937 5.01 45.97 23.25
N HIS A 938 3.99 45.80 22.40
CA HIS A 938 3.61 46.69 21.30
C HIS A 938 4.65 46.92 20.20
N GLN A 939 5.85 46.30 20.26
CA GLN A 939 6.82 46.43 19.18
C GLN A 939 6.37 45.68 17.92
N HIS A 940 6.69 46.26 16.76
CA HIS A 940 6.53 45.63 15.46
C HIS A 940 7.67 44.65 15.20
N GLN A 941 7.34 43.41 14.86
CA GLN A 941 8.30 42.40 14.39
C GLN A 941 7.79 41.82 13.07
N GLY A 942 8.66 41.63 12.09
CA GLY A 942 8.25 41.05 10.81
C GLY A 942 9.21 41.38 9.68
N TYR A 943 8.75 41.18 8.44
CA TYR A 943 9.57 41.36 7.25
C TYR A 943 8.82 42.11 6.15
N GLN A 944 9.56 42.89 5.38
CA GLN A 944 9.13 43.55 4.15
C GLN A 944 9.83 42.91 2.96
N THR A 945 9.07 42.54 1.94
CA THR A 945 9.58 42.21 0.60
C THR A 945 9.22 43.34 -0.35
N THR A 946 10.18 43.93 -1.05
CA THR A 946 9.91 44.91 -2.10
C THR A 946 10.59 44.49 -3.40
N VAL A 947 9.84 44.58 -4.51
CA VAL A 947 10.26 44.23 -5.87
C VAL A 947 10.31 45.50 -6.72
N TYR A 948 11.42 45.70 -7.40
CA TYR A 948 11.67 46.77 -8.37
C TYR A 948 11.92 46.15 -9.74
N TYR A 949 11.39 46.76 -10.79
CA TYR A 949 11.61 46.34 -12.18
C TYR A 949 12.00 47.52 -13.06
N ASP A 950 13.21 47.47 -13.57
CA ASP A 950 13.77 48.41 -14.54
C ASP A 950 13.57 47.82 -15.94
N LYS A 951 12.69 48.45 -16.73
CA LYS A 951 12.31 48.01 -18.08
C LYS A 951 13.39 48.31 -19.12
N GLU A 952 14.19 49.38 -18.94
CA GLU A 952 15.23 49.76 -19.89
C GLU A 952 16.42 48.81 -19.82
N ASN A 953 16.86 48.48 -18.60
CA ASN A 953 18.01 47.59 -18.38
C ASN A 953 17.60 46.11 -18.21
N SER A 954 16.33 45.76 -18.43
CA SER A 954 15.76 44.41 -18.23
C SER A 954 16.21 43.78 -16.90
N ARG A 955 16.04 44.53 -15.81
CA ARG A 955 16.63 44.24 -14.49
C ARG A 955 15.59 44.20 -13.38
N VAL A 956 15.59 43.13 -12.61
CA VAL A 956 14.72 42.89 -11.46
C VAL A 956 15.54 42.94 -10.17
N GLN A 957 15.17 43.80 -9.23
CA GLN A 957 15.77 43.80 -7.89
C GLN A 957 14.72 43.49 -6.82
N ILE A 958 15.00 42.50 -5.97
CA ILE A 958 14.14 42.08 -4.86
C ILE A 958 14.89 42.29 -3.55
N ILE A 959 14.31 43.07 -2.64
CA ILE A 959 14.87 43.33 -1.30
C ILE A 959 13.93 42.72 -0.26
N PHE A 960 14.48 41.89 0.62
CA PHE A 960 13.79 41.33 1.78
C PHE A 960 14.50 41.83 3.05
N ALA A 961 13.78 42.51 3.95
CA ALA A 961 14.34 43.16 5.13
C ALA A 961 13.49 42.91 6.38
N ASN A 962 14.10 42.93 7.57
CA ASN A 962 13.37 43.00 8.83
C ASN A 962 12.71 44.40 8.98
N LEU A 963 11.51 44.45 9.55
CA LEU A 963 10.78 45.69 9.89
C LEU A 963 11.31 46.40 11.14
N THR A 964 12.17 45.74 11.93
CA THR A 964 12.72 46.29 13.18
C THR A 964 13.97 47.11 12.87
N GLU A 965 13.97 48.42 13.12
CA GLU A 965 15.07 49.33 12.73
C GLU A 965 16.46 48.93 13.27
N SER A 966 16.51 48.27 14.43
CA SER A 966 17.74 47.76 15.02
C SER A 966 18.36 46.57 14.27
N ASP A 967 17.58 45.84 13.46
CA ASP A 967 18.06 44.68 12.71
C ASP A 967 18.40 45.05 11.27
N LYS A 968 19.71 45.13 11.00
CA LYS A 968 20.27 45.42 9.68
C LYS A 968 20.32 44.20 8.74
N TRP A 969 19.79 43.04 9.14
CA TRP A 969 19.79 41.84 8.31
C TRP A 969 18.81 41.95 7.13
N ARG A 970 19.31 41.71 5.91
CA ARG A 970 18.56 41.79 4.65
C ARG A 970 19.01 40.72 3.66
N ILE A 971 18.17 40.40 2.69
CA ILE A 971 18.53 39.72 1.43
C ILE A 971 18.28 40.71 0.29
N CYS A 972 19.21 40.79 -0.65
CA CYS A 972 19.08 41.55 -1.89
C CYS A 972 19.40 40.62 -3.06
N ALA A 973 18.40 40.32 -3.88
CA ALA A 973 18.55 39.61 -5.15
C ALA A 973 18.46 40.62 -6.31
N ASP A 974 19.31 40.45 -7.31
CA ASP A 974 19.51 41.39 -8.41
C ASP A 974 19.73 40.58 -9.70
N GLY A 975 18.69 40.47 -10.52
CA GLY A 975 18.68 39.72 -11.78
C GLY A 975 18.73 40.67 -12.97
N VAL A 976 19.67 40.45 -13.88
CA VAL A 976 19.88 41.31 -15.07
C VAL A 976 20.14 40.45 -16.31
N MET A 977 19.53 40.83 -17.42
CA MET A 977 19.87 40.29 -18.73
C MET A 977 21.13 41.01 -19.27
N LEU A 978 22.23 40.28 -19.45
CA LEU A 978 23.50 40.84 -19.95
C LEU A 978 23.61 40.74 -21.48
N SER A 979 22.91 39.78 -22.07
CA SER A 979 22.56 39.67 -23.48
C SER A 979 21.41 38.67 -23.61
N GLU A 980 20.78 38.55 -24.78
CA GLU A 980 19.68 37.60 -25.04
C GLU A 980 20.02 36.12 -24.73
N HIS A 981 21.31 35.80 -24.61
CA HIS A 981 21.82 34.46 -24.33
C HIS A 981 22.58 34.39 -22.99
N LYS A 982 22.47 35.42 -22.14
CA LYS A 982 23.23 35.51 -20.88
C LYS A 982 22.47 36.26 -19.79
N PHE A 983 21.84 35.51 -18.90
CA PHE A 983 21.17 36.03 -17.71
C PHE A 983 22.06 35.86 -16.46
N MET A 984 22.12 36.89 -15.61
CA MET A 984 22.86 36.84 -14.34
C MET A 984 21.97 37.27 -13.17
N THR A 985 21.84 36.40 -12.16
CA THR A 985 21.27 36.74 -10.85
C THR A 985 22.37 36.78 -9.79
N ARG A 986 22.53 37.92 -9.11
CA ARG A 986 23.34 38.03 -7.90
C ARG A 986 22.43 38.02 -6.67
N VAL A 987 22.75 37.19 -5.68
CA VAL A 987 22.03 37.11 -4.40
C VAL A 987 23.02 37.40 -3.28
N THR A 988 22.74 38.44 -2.52
CA THR A 988 23.55 38.87 -1.38
C THR A 988 22.69 38.93 -0.12
N TRP A 989 23.25 38.58 1.04
CA TRP A 989 22.46 38.50 2.26
C TRP A 989 23.27 38.70 3.55
N GLY A 990 22.56 38.90 4.65
CA GLY A 990 23.10 39.23 5.96
C GLY A 990 23.06 40.73 6.22
N ILE A 991 23.96 41.22 7.09
CA ILE A 991 24.04 42.64 7.46
C ILE A 991 24.17 43.51 6.20
N GLU A 992 23.19 44.39 5.98
CA GLU A 992 23.10 45.33 4.85
C GLU A 992 23.31 44.71 3.46
N CYS A 993 22.97 43.41 3.28
CA CYS A 993 23.27 42.65 2.05
C CYS A 993 24.78 42.60 1.68
N LYS A 994 25.70 42.73 2.65
CA LYS A 994 27.16 42.76 2.42
C LYS A 994 27.91 41.54 2.98
N GLN A 995 27.26 40.72 3.80
CA GLN A 995 27.93 39.68 4.60
C GLN A 995 28.19 38.38 3.84
N TYR A 996 27.30 38.01 2.92
CA TYR A 996 27.36 36.82 2.09
C TYR A 996 26.95 37.17 0.65
N ASN A 997 27.55 36.50 -0.34
CA ASN A 997 27.36 36.79 -1.77
C ASN A 997 27.51 35.51 -2.60
N ALA A 998 26.51 35.25 -3.45
CA ALA A 998 26.52 34.23 -4.49
C ALA A 998 25.99 34.81 -5.80
N SER A 999 26.50 34.32 -6.93
CA SER A 999 26.03 34.67 -8.27
C SER A 999 25.66 33.41 -9.05
N ILE A 1000 24.59 33.49 -9.83
CA ILE A 1000 24.11 32.46 -10.74
C ILE A 1000 24.12 33.08 -12.13
N ILE A 1001 24.78 32.43 -13.09
CA ILE A 1001 24.83 32.84 -14.49
C ILE A 1001 24.26 31.68 -15.31
N ALA A 1002 23.21 31.96 -16.08
CA ALA A 1002 22.72 31.07 -17.12
C ALA A 1002 23.18 31.64 -18.47
N GLU A 1003 23.90 30.84 -19.25
CA GLU A 1003 24.37 31.24 -20.58
C GLU A 1003 24.13 30.12 -21.61
N THR A 1004 23.59 30.49 -22.77
CA THR A 1004 23.41 29.62 -23.94
C THR A 1004 24.47 29.93 -25.00
N GLY A 1005 24.81 28.94 -25.83
CA GLY A 1005 25.83 29.08 -26.87
C GLY A 1005 26.20 27.72 -27.46
N LEU A 1006 27.45 27.57 -27.91
CA LEU A 1006 27.97 26.34 -28.51
C LEU A 1006 29.06 25.67 -27.64
N VAL A 1007 29.13 24.34 -27.70
CA VAL A 1007 30.23 23.53 -27.17
C VAL A 1007 30.74 22.63 -28.30
N GLY A 1008 31.88 22.98 -28.88
CA GLY A 1008 32.28 22.40 -30.17
C GLY A 1008 31.34 22.90 -31.26
N LYS A 1009 30.59 21.97 -31.89
CA LYS A 1009 29.50 22.29 -32.84
C LYS A 1009 28.10 22.11 -32.23
N GLU A 1010 27.98 21.57 -31.01
CA GLU A 1010 26.69 21.27 -30.38
C GLU A 1010 26.11 22.52 -29.69
N PRO A 1011 24.83 22.89 -29.92
CA PRO A 1011 24.08 23.81 -29.07
C PRO A 1011 24.15 23.39 -27.59
N ALA A 1012 24.35 24.36 -26.69
CA ALA A 1012 24.59 24.07 -25.28
C ALA A 1012 24.05 25.15 -24.34
N ALA A 1013 23.47 24.69 -23.23
CA ALA A 1013 23.09 25.51 -22.08
C ALA A 1013 24.07 25.28 -20.93
N ARG A 1014 24.48 26.35 -20.25
CA ARG A 1014 25.41 26.31 -19.12
C ARG A 1014 24.87 27.11 -17.95
N LEU A 1015 24.79 26.46 -16.80
CA LEU A 1015 24.42 27.08 -15.52
C LEU A 1015 25.65 27.09 -14.61
N LYS A 1016 26.14 28.28 -14.28
CA LYS A 1016 27.33 28.51 -13.45
C LYS A 1016 26.93 29.24 -12.16
N MET A 1017 27.14 28.59 -11.02
CA MET A 1017 26.99 29.20 -9.70
C MET A 1017 28.35 29.48 -9.09
N THR A 1018 28.59 30.70 -8.61
CA THR A 1018 29.81 31.10 -7.88
C THR A 1018 29.46 31.76 -6.55
N TRP A 1019 30.40 31.78 -5.60
CA TRP A 1019 30.20 32.46 -4.31
C TRP A 1019 31.51 32.98 -3.72
N GLU A 1020 31.43 34.01 -2.89
CA GLU A 1020 32.61 34.56 -2.20
C GLU A 1020 32.70 34.04 -0.76
N ARG A 1021 31.58 34.14 -0.03
CA ARG A 1021 31.43 33.75 1.38
C ARG A 1021 30.04 33.14 1.59
N LEU A 1022 30.01 31.97 2.25
CA LEU A 1022 28.79 31.26 2.64
C LEU A 1022 28.79 30.98 4.15
N PRO A 1023 27.61 30.87 4.81
CA PRO A 1023 27.49 30.44 6.20
C PRO A 1023 28.05 29.02 6.45
N GLU A 1024 28.53 28.74 7.66
CA GLU A 1024 29.10 27.44 8.02
C GLU A 1024 28.14 26.26 7.84
N GLY A 1025 26.89 26.39 8.28
CA GLY A 1025 25.88 25.32 8.12
C GLY A 1025 25.68 24.94 6.65
N LEU A 1026 25.69 25.95 5.77
CA LEU A 1026 25.52 25.79 4.33
C LEU A 1026 26.76 25.12 3.69
N LYS A 1027 27.97 25.41 4.18
CA LYS A 1027 29.19 24.66 3.81
C LYS A 1027 29.13 23.18 4.21
N ARG A 1028 28.65 22.88 5.44
CA ARG A 1028 28.49 21.49 5.92
C ARG A 1028 27.47 20.73 5.07
N TYR A 1029 26.33 21.36 4.77
CA TYR A 1029 25.29 20.79 3.91
C TYR A 1029 25.78 20.55 2.48
N ALA A 1030 26.48 21.52 1.87
CA ALA A 1030 27.04 21.37 0.52
C ALA A 1030 28.05 20.22 0.43
N LYS A 1031 28.90 20.02 1.46
CA LYS A 1031 29.81 18.86 1.52
C LYS A 1031 29.03 17.54 1.57
N TRP A 1032 28.05 17.42 2.47
CA TRP A 1032 27.20 16.23 2.59
C TRP A 1032 26.47 15.91 1.26
N ALA A 1033 25.85 16.92 0.64
CA ALA A 1033 25.16 16.77 -0.64
C ALA A 1033 26.10 16.32 -1.77
N SER A 1034 27.32 16.88 -1.83
CA SER A 1034 28.34 16.47 -2.82
C SER A 1034 28.79 15.02 -2.65
N GLU A 1035 28.99 14.56 -1.41
CA GLU A 1035 29.33 13.17 -1.12
C GLU A 1035 28.17 12.20 -1.42
N TYR A 1036 26.93 12.61 -1.14
CA TYR A 1036 25.72 11.83 -1.42
C TYR A 1036 25.44 11.70 -2.92
N LEU A 1037 25.45 12.82 -3.67
CA LEU A 1037 25.25 12.84 -5.11
C LEU A 1037 26.33 12.04 -5.86
N SER A 1038 27.59 12.11 -5.43
CA SER A 1038 28.67 11.30 -6.00
C SER A 1038 28.39 9.80 -5.91
N ARG A 1039 27.91 9.32 -4.75
CA ARG A 1039 27.58 7.89 -4.53
C ARG A 1039 26.40 7.42 -5.37
N ILE A 1040 25.40 8.29 -5.57
CA ILE A 1040 24.23 7.99 -6.41
C ILE A 1040 24.57 8.02 -7.90
N ALA A 1041 25.35 8.99 -8.36
CA ALA A 1041 25.76 9.11 -9.75
C ALA A 1041 26.52 7.87 -10.23
N VAL A 1042 27.56 7.45 -9.50
CA VAL A 1042 28.36 6.26 -9.86
C VAL A 1042 27.51 4.99 -9.83
N ARG A 1043 26.59 4.84 -8.87
CA ARG A 1043 25.66 3.68 -8.80
C ARG A 1043 24.72 3.58 -10.00
N ASN A 1044 24.41 4.70 -10.66
CA ASN A 1044 23.52 4.76 -11.83
C ASN A 1044 24.28 4.86 -13.17
N GLY A 1045 25.56 4.47 -13.20
CA GLY A 1045 26.36 4.48 -14.43
C GLY A 1045 26.57 5.89 -15.00
N VAL A 1046 26.84 6.87 -14.13
CA VAL A 1046 27.37 8.20 -14.49
C VAL A 1046 28.86 8.21 -14.13
N SER A 1047 29.70 8.63 -15.06
CA SER A 1047 31.15 8.64 -14.88
C SER A 1047 31.60 9.72 -13.91
N GLN A 1048 32.54 9.40 -13.01
CA GLN A 1048 33.14 10.35 -12.08
C GLN A 1048 34.66 10.46 -12.29
N ALA A 1049 35.13 11.67 -12.61
CA ALA A 1049 36.53 12.03 -12.57
C ALA A 1049 36.84 12.84 -11.29
N LYS A 1050 37.79 12.37 -10.46
CA LYS A 1050 38.21 13.05 -9.22
C LYS A 1050 39.17 14.22 -9.50
N VAL A 1051 38.65 15.24 -10.17
CA VAL A 1051 39.40 16.46 -10.55
C VAL A 1051 39.12 17.60 -9.56
N LYS A 1052 40.16 18.30 -9.13
CA LYS A 1052 40.04 19.55 -8.36
C LYS A 1052 39.58 20.68 -9.28
N ASN A 1053 38.28 20.98 -9.30
CA ASN A 1053 37.75 22.16 -9.98
C ASN A 1053 37.85 23.42 -9.08
N ILE A 1054 37.41 24.57 -9.61
CA ILE A 1054 37.42 25.86 -8.91
C ILE A 1054 36.63 25.77 -7.59
N GLN A 1055 37.29 26.05 -6.45
CA GLN A 1055 36.77 25.73 -5.11
C GLN A 1055 35.44 26.41 -4.72
N LYS A 1056 35.13 27.55 -5.33
CA LYS A 1056 33.92 28.34 -5.06
C LYS A 1056 32.98 28.43 -6.26
N GLN A 1057 32.94 27.38 -7.08
CA GLN A 1057 32.10 27.29 -8.27
C GLN A 1057 31.46 25.91 -8.39
N ILE A 1058 30.21 25.90 -8.84
CA ILE A 1058 29.55 24.74 -9.46
C ILE A 1058 29.20 25.13 -10.89
N GLN A 1059 29.39 24.22 -11.84
CA GLN A 1059 29.02 24.44 -13.23
C GLN A 1059 28.37 23.19 -13.81
N LEU A 1060 27.11 23.33 -14.22
CA LEU A 1060 26.43 22.39 -15.09
C LEU A 1060 26.57 22.89 -16.55
N THR A 1061 26.89 21.98 -17.46
CA THR A 1061 26.81 22.19 -18.90
C THR A 1061 26.03 21.03 -19.50
N ALA A 1062 25.02 21.33 -20.30
CA ALA A 1062 24.34 20.36 -21.16
C ALA A 1062 24.54 20.81 -22.61
N ALA A 1063 25.23 20.00 -23.40
CA ALA A 1063 25.34 20.16 -24.86
C ALA A 1063 24.41 19.12 -25.52
N VAL A 1064 23.81 19.48 -26.65
CA VAL A 1064 22.75 18.68 -27.27
C VAL A 1064 22.93 18.58 -28.79
N ASN A 1065 22.56 17.42 -29.31
CA ASN A 1065 22.52 17.04 -30.70
C ASN A 1065 21.12 16.45 -30.98
N GLU A 1066 20.70 16.35 -32.24
CA GLU A 1066 19.33 16.00 -32.64
C GLU A 1066 18.72 14.84 -31.84
N THR A 1067 19.49 13.76 -31.66
CA THR A 1067 19.04 12.53 -30.99
C THR A 1067 19.75 12.23 -29.66
N SER A 1068 20.65 13.11 -29.17
CA SER A 1068 21.43 12.82 -27.96
C SER A 1068 21.88 14.03 -27.14
N LEU A 1069 22.03 13.81 -25.83
CA LEU A 1069 22.36 14.82 -24.83
C LEU A 1069 23.66 14.47 -24.08
N ASN A 1070 24.55 15.46 -23.98
CA ASN A 1070 25.86 15.38 -23.32
C ASN A 1070 25.87 16.26 -22.06
N VAL A 1071 25.80 15.65 -20.87
CA VAL A 1071 25.66 16.35 -19.58
C VAL A 1071 26.94 16.25 -18.74
N THR A 1072 27.44 17.40 -18.29
CA THR A 1072 28.64 17.51 -17.43
C THR A 1072 28.37 18.44 -16.24
N LEU A 1073 28.57 17.94 -15.03
CA LEU A 1073 28.49 18.69 -13.76
C LEU A 1073 29.87 18.74 -13.09
N LYS A 1074 30.48 19.93 -13.06
CA LYS A 1074 31.72 20.22 -12.34
C LYS A 1074 31.40 20.73 -10.94
N THR A 1075 31.85 20.02 -9.91
CA THR A 1075 31.81 20.44 -8.49
C THR A 1075 33.23 20.66 -7.97
N PRO A 1076 33.44 21.40 -6.85
CA PRO A 1076 34.76 21.69 -6.29
C PRO A 1076 35.68 20.48 -6.03
N GLN A 1077 35.12 19.27 -5.93
CA GLN A 1077 35.86 18.04 -5.57
C GLN A 1077 35.86 16.96 -6.67
N SER A 1078 34.98 17.05 -7.68
CA SER A 1078 34.93 16.10 -8.79
C SER A 1078 34.15 16.64 -9.98
N THR A 1079 34.35 16.01 -11.14
CA THR A 1079 33.48 16.18 -12.31
C THR A 1079 32.66 14.91 -12.52
N LEU A 1080 31.34 15.06 -12.60
CA LEU A 1080 30.40 14.00 -12.96
C LEU A 1080 29.95 14.24 -14.40
N TYR A 1081 29.89 13.21 -15.24
CA TYR A 1081 29.49 13.37 -16.64
C TYR A 1081 28.85 12.10 -17.22
N LYS A 1082 27.96 12.30 -18.19
CA LYS A 1082 27.39 11.24 -19.03
C LYS A 1082 27.17 11.79 -20.44
N LEU A 1083 27.64 11.05 -21.43
CA LEU A 1083 27.60 11.41 -22.85
C LEU A 1083 26.64 10.45 -23.57
N GLY A 1084 26.08 10.89 -24.70
CA GLY A 1084 25.21 10.05 -25.53
C GLY A 1084 23.92 9.60 -24.82
N LEU A 1085 23.32 10.44 -23.99
CA LEU A 1085 21.97 10.17 -23.47
C LEU A 1085 20.98 10.31 -24.62
N GLY A 1086 20.49 9.19 -25.15
CA GLY A 1086 19.50 9.18 -26.23
C GLY A 1086 18.24 9.93 -25.84
N LEU A 1087 17.78 10.82 -26.72
CA LEU A 1087 16.55 11.58 -26.56
C LEU A 1087 15.36 10.77 -27.13
N PRO A 1088 14.17 10.79 -26.48
CA PRO A 1088 13.00 10.04 -26.95
C PRO A 1088 12.29 10.70 -28.14
N ILE A 1089 12.69 11.91 -28.53
CA ILE A 1089 12.20 12.69 -29.66
C ILE A 1089 13.42 13.39 -30.28
N SER A 1090 13.50 13.46 -31.61
CA SER A 1090 14.52 14.25 -32.31
C SER A 1090 14.26 15.75 -32.16
N LEU A 1091 15.28 16.50 -31.75
CA LEU A 1091 15.20 17.96 -31.64
C LEU A 1091 15.37 18.62 -33.03
N PRO A 1092 14.49 19.56 -33.42
CA PRO A 1092 14.54 20.23 -34.73
C PRO A 1092 15.66 21.28 -34.77
N LEU A 1093 16.89 20.83 -35.01
CA LEU A 1093 18.11 21.65 -35.04
C LEU A 1093 18.56 21.90 -36.49
N GLY A 1094 18.01 22.93 -37.13
CA GLY A 1094 18.33 23.26 -38.53
C GLY A 1094 17.57 24.49 -39.03
N GLU A 1095 17.01 24.38 -40.24
CA GLU A 1095 16.27 25.46 -40.93
C GLU A 1095 15.12 26.08 -40.11
N THR A 1096 14.64 25.36 -39.09
CA THR A 1096 13.69 25.86 -38.07
C THR A 1096 14.13 27.17 -37.41
N ALA A 1097 15.44 27.44 -37.33
CA ALA A 1097 15.92 28.72 -36.84
C ALA A 1097 15.53 29.91 -37.74
N ALA A 1098 15.51 29.73 -39.07
CA ALA A 1098 15.11 30.75 -40.03
C ALA A 1098 13.57 30.88 -40.12
N GLU A 1099 12.84 29.75 -40.07
CA GLU A 1099 11.37 29.76 -39.98
C GLU A 1099 10.87 30.54 -38.75
N LEU A 1100 11.62 30.50 -37.64
CA LEU A 1100 11.31 31.21 -36.40
C LEU A 1100 11.60 32.72 -36.43
N GLU A 1101 12.22 33.26 -37.48
CA GLU A 1101 12.34 34.72 -37.67
C GLU A 1101 11.02 35.35 -38.13
N ALA A 1102 10.16 34.58 -38.82
CA ALA A 1102 8.86 35.04 -39.34
C ALA A 1102 7.76 35.31 -38.28
N TYR A 1103 8.04 35.07 -36.99
CA TYR A 1103 7.10 35.23 -35.88
C TYR A 1103 7.65 36.18 -34.79
N PRO A 1104 7.68 37.52 -34.99
CA PRO A 1104 8.49 38.40 -34.14
C PRO A 1104 8.18 38.35 -32.64
N ASP A 1105 6.94 38.62 -32.24
CA ASP A 1105 6.64 39.15 -30.90
C ASP A 1105 6.01 38.18 -29.88
N SER A 1106 6.04 36.85 -30.11
CA SER A 1106 5.53 35.91 -29.11
C SER A 1106 6.34 34.62 -28.95
N TRP A 1107 6.96 34.48 -27.77
CA TRP A 1107 7.67 33.27 -27.36
C TRP A 1107 6.75 32.06 -27.24
N THR A 1108 5.45 32.23 -26.95
CA THR A 1108 4.51 31.10 -26.88
C THR A 1108 4.17 30.56 -28.26
N HIS A 1109 4.11 31.40 -29.29
CA HIS A 1109 3.95 30.94 -30.68
C HIS A 1109 5.22 30.27 -31.20
N LYS A 1110 6.42 30.80 -30.90
CA LYS A 1110 7.70 30.13 -31.24
C LYS A 1110 7.82 28.76 -30.57
N LEU A 1111 7.46 28.65 -29.28
CA LEU A 1111 7.47 27.38 -28.55
C LEU A 1111 6.40 26.41 -29.09
N SER A 1112 5.19 26.91 -29.39
CA SER A 1112 4.12 26.14 -30.01
C SER A 1112 4.57 25.55 -31.36
N TYR A 1113 5.08 26.38 -32.27
CA TYR A 1113 5.54 25.93 -33.60
C TYR A 1113 6.60 24.82 -33.51
N MET A 1114 7.61 24.96 -32.63
CA MET A 1114 8.60 23.90 -32.42
C MET A 1114 7.98 22.62 -31.83
N LEU A 1115 7.00 22.74 -30.94
CA LEU A 1115 6.28 21.57 -30.39
C LEU A 1115 5.43 20.89 -31.46
N THR A 1116 4.72 21.63 -32.33
CA THR A 1116 3.94 21.05 -33.43
C THR A 1116 4.83 20.37 -34.46
N LYS A 1117 5.93 21.03 -34.88
CA LYS A 1117 6.87 20.46 -35.86
C LYS A 1117 7.59 19.22 -35.34
N ALA A 1118 7.84 19.12 -34.03
CA ALA A 1118 8.37 17.92 -33.38
C ALA A 1118 7.37 16.74 -33.27
N HIS A 1119 6.11 16.91 -33.67
CA HIS A 1119 5.08 15.86 -33.66
C HIS A 1119 4.39 15.67 -35.04
N ALA A 1120 4.92 16.28 -36.10
CA ALA A 1120 4.29 16.33 -37.42
C ALA A 1120 4.59 15.11 -38.33
N GLU A 1121 4.25 13.89 -37.89
CA GLU A 1121 4.21 12.69 -38.76
C GLU A 1121 2.78 12.13 -38.85
N CYS A 1122 2.04 12.49 -39.91
CA CYS A 1122 0.72 11.90 -40.19
C CYS A 1122 0.43 11.75 -41.69
N TYR A 1123 1.35 11.13 -42.42
CA TYR A 1123 1.27 10.93 -43.88
C TYR A 1123 0.47 9.68 -44.33
N MET A 1124 -0.34 9.12 -43.44
CA MET A 1124 -1.04 7.84 -43.63
C MET A 1124 -2.53 7.98 -43.32
N LYS A 1125 -3.35 7.20 -44.03
CA LYS A 1125 -4.79 7.03 -43.83
C LYS A 1125 -5.13 5.54 -43.70
N LEU A 1126 -6.29 5.26 -43.11
CA LEU A 1126 -6.90 3.93 -43.16
C LEU A 1126 -7.81 3.83 -44.39
N GLU A 1127 -7.69 2.76 -45.16
CA GLU A 1127 -8.43 2.54 -46.41
C GLU A 1127 -8.74 1.05 -46.62
N SER A 1128 -9.96 0.74 -47.04
CA SER A 1128 -10.35 -0.62 -47.45
C SER A 1128 -9.77 -0.94 -48.82
N VAL A 1129 -9.10 -2.08 -48.97
CA VAL A 1129 -8.43 -2.46 -50.23
C VAL A 1129 -9.20 -3.56 -50.97
N LYS A 1130 -9.19 -3.51 -52.30
CA LYS A 1130 -9.68 -4.61 -53.13
C LYS A 1130 -8.67 -5.77 -53.10
N LEU A 1131 -9.16 -7.02 -53.08
CA LEU A 1131 -8.33 -8.19 -53.37
C LEU A 1131 -8.10 -8.28 -54.90
N GLU A 1132 -6.84 -8.40 -55.31
CA GLU A 1132 -6.49 -8.49 -56.75
C GLU A 1132 -6.54 -9.92 -57.30
N LYS A 1133 -6.43 -10.91 -56.42
CA LYS A 1133 -6.69 -12.33 -56.71
C LYS A 1133 -8.16 -12.52 -57.10
N GLN A 1134 -8.42 -13.10 -58.28
CA GLN A 1134 -9.78 -13.55 -58.63
C GLN A 1134 -10.26 -14.58 -57.61
N VAL A 1135 -11.47 -14.37 -57.09
CA VAL A 1135 -12.16 -15.29 -56.20
C VAL A 1135 -13.47 -15.66 -56.86
N ASN A 1136 -13.66 -16.95 -57.11
CA ASN A 1136 -14.93 -17.50 -57.53
C ASN A 1136 -15.70 -17.94 -56.26
N HIS A 1137 -16.83 -17.31 -56.00
CA HIS A 1137 -17.61 -17.46 -54.76
C HIS A 1137 -19.02 -17.92 -55.13
N PHE A 1138 -19.45 -19.06 -54.56
CA PHE A 1138 -20.69 -19.76 -54.96
C PHE A 1138 -20.84 -20.11 -56.46
N GLY A 1139 -19.75 -20.08 -57.24
CA GLY A 1139 -19.75 -20.39 -58.68
C GLY A 1139 -19.59 -19.16 -59.58
N GLU A 1140 -19.72 -17.95 -59.04
CA GLU A 1140 -19.60 -16.70 -59.79
C GLU A 1140 -18.29 -15.95 -59.46
N ASP A 1141 -17.65 -15.40 -60.49
CA ASP A 1141 -16.45 -14.58 -60.33
C ASP A 1141 -16.80 -13.26 -59.62
N SER A 1142 -16.13 -13.02 -58.48
CA SER A 1142 -16.47 -11.98 -57.52
C SER A 1142 -15.34 -10.99 -57.27
N LYS A 1143 -15.70 -9.74 -57.01
CA LYS A 1143 -14.82 -8.66 -56.53
C LYS A 1143 -14.91 -8.58 -55.01
N CYS A 1144 -13.79 -8.81 -54.31
CA CYS A 1144 -13.75 -8.75 -52.86
C CYS A 1144 -13.02 -7.50 -52.34
N TYR A 1145 -13.52 -6.89 -51.25
CA TYR A 1145 -13.00 -5.66 -50.63
C TYR A 1145 -12.84 -5.85 -49.12
N SER A 1146 -11.79 -5.28 -48.52
CA SER A 1146 -11.48 -5.51 -47.11
C SER A 1146 -12.47 -4.78 -46.18
N VAL A 1147 -13.14 -5.52 -45.31
CA VAL A 1147 -14.03 -5.01 -44.26
C VAL A 1147 -13.22 -4.36 -43.15
N GLU A 1148 -12.04 -4.92 -42.87
CA GLU A 1148 -11.03 -4.31 -41.99
C GLU A 1148 -10.15 -3.36 -42.83
N PRO A 1149 -10.05 -2.06 -42.49
CA PRO A 1149 -9.22 -1.12 -43.25
C PRO A 1149 -7.73 -1.32 -42.94
N VAL A 1150 -6.88 -1.12 -43.96
CA VAL A 1150 -5.43 -1.19 -43.83
C VAL A 1150 -4.80 0.19 -43.97
N LEU A 1151 -3.61 0.37 -43.39
CA LEU A 1151 -2.86 1.62 -43.53
C LEU A 1151 -2.36 1.77 -44.97
N ARG A 1152 -2.61 2.92 -45.59
CA ARG A 1152 -2.07 3.34 -46.88
C ARG A 1152 -1.57 4.79 -46.79
N CYS A 1153 -0.71 5.18 -47.73
CA CYS A 1153 -0.22 6.57 -47.78
C CYS A 1153 -1.32 7.51 -48.26
N LEU A 1154 -1.22 8.79 -47.90
CA LEU A 1154 -2.04 9.83 -48.52
C LEU A 1154 -1.74 9.94 -50.03
N PRO A 1155 -2.72 10.34 -50.88
CA PRO A 1155 -2.48 10.59 -52.29
C PRO A 1155 -1.34 11.60 -52.51
N GLY A 1156 -0.41 11.29 -53.42
CA GLY A 1156 0.83 12.06 -53.62
C GLY A 1156 2.03 11.58 -52.77
N CYS A 1157 1.83 10.63 -51.86
CA CYS A 1157 2.89 10.06 -51.02
C CYS A 1157 3.12 8.57 -51.35
N MET A 1158 4.38 8.14 -51.43
CA MET A 1158 4.75 6.76 -51.74
C MET A 1158 5.14 5.97 -50.48
N PRO A 1159 4.84 4.65 -50.40
CA PRO A 1159 5.32 3.82 -49.30
C PRO A 1159 6.85 3.66 -49.34
N VAL A 1160 7.48 3.80 -48.17
CA VAL A 1160 8.91 3.52 -47.95
C VAL A 1160 9.10 2.15 -47.28
N LYS A 1161 8.08 1.70 -46.53
CA LYS A 1161 8.08 0.41 -45.84
C LYS A 1161 6.66 -0.12 -45.74
N THR A 1162 6.47 -1.40 -46.04
CA THR A 1162 5.19 -2.10 -45.95
C THR A 1162 5.31 -3.37 -45.11
N THR A 1163 4.17 -3.99 -44.81
CA THR A 1163 4.06 -5.29 -44.13
C THR A 1163 2.75 -5.98 -44.54
N THR A 1164 2.69 -7.30 -44.44
CA THR A 1164 1.48 -8.06 -44.74
C THR A 1164 0.65 -8.30 -43.49
N VAL A 1165 -0.67 -8.11 -43.61
CA VAL A 1165 -1.66 -8.29 -42.55
C VAL A 1165 -2.80 -9.17 -43.07
N ASN A 1166 -3.33 -10.08 -42.23
CA ASN A 1166 -4.43 -10.96 -42.61
C ASN A 1166 -5.76 -10.29 -42.23
N VAL A 1167 -6.59 -9.96 -43.22
CA VAL A 1167 -7.81 -9.15 -43.04
C VAL A 1167 -9.05 -9.81 -43.61
N GLY A 1168 -10.21 -9.47 -43.04
CA GLY A 1168 -11.52 -9.89 -43.53
C GLY A 1168 -11.93 -9.17 -44.80
N TYR A 1169 -12.47 -9.92 -45.75
CA TYR A 1169 -12.99 -9.43 -47.03
C TYR A 1169 -14.48 -9.77 -47.19
N HIS A 1170 -15.23 -8.85 -47.81
CA HIS A 1170 -16.60 -9.04 -48.28
C HIS A 1170 -16.60 -9.11 -49.82
N CYS A 1171 -17.32 -10.06 -50.40
CA CYS A 1171 -17.29 -10.37 -51.84
C CYS A 1171 -18.63 -10.09 -52.53
N LEU A 1172 -18.58 -9.52 -53.74
CA LEU A 1172 -19.75 -9.18 -54.55
C LEU A 1172 -19.56 -9.64 -56.01
N PRO A 1173 -20.61 -10.08 -56.72
CA PRO A 1173 -20.53 -10.47 -58.14
C PRO A 1173 -19.97 -9.34 -59.02
N ILE A 1174 -19.19 -9.71 -60.04
CA ILE A 1174 -18.41 -8.76 -60.85
C ILE A 1174 -19.23 -7.58 -61.41
N ASP A 1175 -20.49 -7.76 -61.78
CA ASP A 1175 -21.28 -6.71 -62.46
C ASP A 1175 -21.92 -5.67 -61.50
N THR A 1176 -21.74 -5.82 -60.19
CA THR A 1176 -22.25 -4.83 -59.21
C THR A 1176 -21.39 -3.56 -59.18
N ASN A 1177 -21.99 -2.43 -59.56
CA ASN A 1177 -21.35 -1.11 -59.53
C ASN A 1177 -21.64 -0.37 -58.22
N LEU A 1178 -20.65 -0.32 -57.32
CA LEU A 1178 -20.70 0.52 -56.12
C LEU A 1178 -20.33 1.98 -56.44
N ASN A 1179 -21.24 2.92 -56.19
CA ASN A 1179 -20.95 4.34 -56.30
C ASN A 1179 -19.88 4.76 -55.29
N ARG A 1180 -18.81 5.40 -55.81
CA ARG A 1180 -17.51 5.54 -55.14
C ARG A 1180 -17.52 6.37 -53.84
N ASN A 1181 -18.55 7.17 -53.58
CA ASN A 1181 -18.62 8.00 -52.37
C ASN A 1181 -19.62 7.48 -51.30
N ASP A 1182 -20.66 6.72 -51.68
CA ASP A 1182 -21.66 6.19 -50.72
C ASP A 1182 -21.40 4.73 -50.31
N GLY A 1183 -20.78 3.91 -51.17
CA GLY A 1183 -20.55 2.50 -50.84
C GLY A 1183 -19.54 2.27 -49.71
N LEU A 1184 -18.47 3.08 -49.69
CA LEU A 1184 -17.27 2.86 -48.88
C LEU A 1184 -17.45 3.09 -47.37
N SER A 1185 -18.40 3.94 -46.96
CA SER A 1185 -18.71 4.15 -45.53
C SER A 1185 -19.46 2.97 -44.91
N SER A 1186 -20.21 2.21 -45.72
CA SER A 1186 -21.04 1.08 -45.26
C SER A 1186 -20.29 -0.24 -45.15
N ILE A 1187 -19.11 -0.37 -45.80
CA ILE A 1187 -18.45 -1.68 -45.97
C ILE A 1187 -17.90 -2.24 -44.65
N PHE A 1188 -17.57 -1.36 -43.70
CA PHE A 1188 -17.15 -1.69 -42.33
C PHE A 1188 -18.24 -2.38 -41.48
N GLN A 1189 -19.48 -2.46 -41.99
CA GLN A 1189 -20.62 -3.12 -41.33
C GLN A 1189 -21.10 -4.39 -42.06
N LYS A 1190 -20.32 -4.88 -43.03
CA LYS A 1190 -20.64 -6.10 -43.81
C LYS A 1190 -20.05 -7.36 -43.18
N SER A 1191 -20.59 -8.51 -43.56
CA SER A 1191 -20.04 -9.82 -43.19
C SER A 1191 -18.64 -10.00 -43.76
N ILE A 1192 -17.82 -10.78 -43.05
CA ILE A 1192 -16.54 -11.28 -43.56
C ILE A 1192 -16.82 -12.63 -44.20
N ASP A 1193 -16.72 -12.70 -45.53
CA ASP A 1193 -17.04 -13.91 -46.30
C ASP A 1193 -15.78 -14.76 -46.52
N LEU A 1194 -14.59 -14.15 -46.49
CA LEU A 1194 -13.28 -14.81 -46.45
C LEU A 1194 -12.22 -13.95 -45.73
N ARG A 1195 -11.09 -14.56 -45.33
CA ARG A 1195 -9.89 -13.87 -44.84
C ARG A 1195 -8.69 -14.17 -45.72
N GLU A 1196 -7.96 -13.13 -46.11
CA GLU A 1196 -6.79 -13.19 -47.00
C GLU A 1196 -5.75 -12.13 -46.61
N THR A 1197 -4.51 -12.26 -47.12
CA THR A 1197 -3.45 -11.29 -46.81
C THR A 1197 -3.53 -10.03 -47.66
N ALA A 1198 -3.61 -8.87 -47.00
CA ALA A 1198 -3.46 -7.54 -47.56
C ALA A 1198 -2.08 -6.95 -47.21
N GLU A 1199 -1.64 -5.98 -48.01
CA GLU A 1199 -0.47 -5.16 -47.67
C GLU A 1199 -0.89 -3.86 -46.95
N ALA A 1200 -0.18 -3.53 -45.88
CA ALA A 1200 -0.33 -2.30 -45.11
C ALA A 1200 0.98 -1.50 -45.12
N HIS A 1201 0.88 -0.18 -45.21
CA HIS A 1201 2.02 0.75 -45.20
C HIS A 1201 2.40 1.08 -43.74
N LEU A 1202 3.71 1.10 -43.47
CA LEU A 1202 4.29 1.43 -42.15
C LEU A 1202 5.06 2.75 -42.15
N ALA A 1203 5.47 3.25 -43.32
CA ALA A 1203 6.11 4.55 -43.49
C ALA A 1203 5.87 5.06 -44.92
N CYS A 1204 5.71 6.38 -45.06
CA CYS A 1204 5.38 7.06 -46.31
C CYS A 1204 6.29 8.27 -46.54
N ARG A 1205 6.57 8.59 -47.80
CA ARG A 1205 7.33 9.77 -48.22
C ARG A 1205 6.51 10.59 -49.21
N CYS A 1206 6.22 11.84 -48.86
CA CYS A 1206 5.53 12.80 -49.72
C CYS A 1206 6.54 13.69 -50.47
N THR A 1207 6.08 14.36 -51.53
CA THR A 1207 6.84 15.43 -52.18
C THR A 1207 6.55 16.79 -51.51
N PRO A 1208 7.41 17.82 -51.65
CA PRO A 1208 7.22 19.13 -51.01
C PRO A 1208 6.00 19.94 -51.50
N GLN A 1209 5.24 19.41 -52.48
CA GLN A 1209 4.07 20.07 -53.09
C GLN A 1209 2.75 19.60 -52.45
N CYS A 1210 2.81 18.79 -51.39
CA CYS A 1210 1.65 18.17 -50.72
C CYS A 1210 1.74 18.29 -49.19
N ALA A 1211 2.26 19.42 -48.68
CA ALA A 1211 2.41 19.74 -47.26
C ALA A 1211 1.76 21.10 -46.95
#